data_AF-A0A8H4Y5K1-F1
#
_entry.id   AF-A0A8H4Y5K1-F1
#
_cell.length_a   1.000
_cell.length_b   1.000
_cell.length_c   1.000
_cell.angle_alpha   90.00
_cell.angle_beta   90.00
_cell.angle_gamma   90.00
#
_symmetry.space_group_name_H-M   'P 1'
#
loop_
_entity.id
_entity.type
_entity.pdbx_description
1 polymer ?
#
loop_
_entity_poly.entity_id
_entity_poly.type
_entity_poly.pdbx_seq_one_letter_code
_entity_poly.pdbx_strand_id
1 'polypeptide(L)'
;MQLLRGDRGDTASTSSRSYSYGGYGPAEPRLFEFNERGRTVAPRCVEMSRQHPEEFLNYLQQAWKRDRIYAKENPDSMLDIKAIRVLCQDGRYRPLGNSYIPLPKLDYLRSRYMLEGEPFPFLRLDPPIKPEGGFGAWRCLRAFAKYRDDLDFFLEMLVRVRRTKASVVEFPRRILELYLRIQAECEDSKDAQACQQKVRDVFEKEQLVYVHPIWRPPSECLIDDLCEISSTLSKSPLFPVPKDWDASKSELVSLREFYSQTLGLRNATFRTVLDVLEKREFDAELDPADLWLTDELYRALDKMRLELGPQDSAELKAAFSEKSIIAVAPGDAVTWLNTRDCTWTPKLDSPEVNDLSKHYPELKEFFTSFLGVEQNDAGLLFDSLMSVATLSPDCSRDDTARGLLVAVSQKIPEYGHVFDKKRFARNPIFPVATPDGHVLLCASSMEFSIADRKHLKEAFAGKLNLLDFDPKTVWMIDNLLVWAGLDQRYLSRNVEDKGPADEDFKSIELGGEISSKASQLLRIAVHFRSPRTTTPKATSWLREVLEHAEVRLVSGFRSRLVYRSGNAAIEVDNPMGGLAIKDTVGLVIYADDENWEILKQTVFPRRLLEWLTTCPDTDVAQHVTEQAVGLVRSILNITNGRQHVIPKMLDAEGIVDIEELNASPYWRVNSERAPEPSSSKTAQFPPPKTLDEETSTPEPLPSPSPAYAKEETTRPRLPISKRGLEKRDSEKREWEPDFIANEATLVDFSGQDA
;
A
#
# COMPACT_ATOMS: atom_id res chain seq x y z
N MET A 1 -95.28 57.63 -48.28
CA MET A 1 -95.63 56.58 -49.27
C MET A 1 -95.08 55.24 -48.78
N GLN A 2 -95.84 54.19 -49.06
CA GLN A 2 -95.63 52.75 -48.86
C GLN A 2 -94.17 52.28 -48.61
N LEU A 3 -93.90 51.55 -47.53
CA LEU A 3 -94.15 50.11 -47.29
C LEU A 3 -93.19 49.19 -48.06
N LEU A 4 -92.62 48.24 -47.30
CA LEU A 4 -92.26 46.86 -47.70
C LEU A 4 -90.96 46.71 -48.52
N ARG A 5 -90.19 45.64 -48.41
CA ARG A 5 -89.98 44.51 -47.47
C ARG A 5 -88.95 43.64 -48.22
N GLY A 6 -88.12 42.91 -47.46
CA GLY A 6 -87.54 41.64 -47.91
C GLY A 6 -86.29 41.76 -48.80
N ASP A 7 -85.12 41.16 -48.60
CA ASP A 7 -84.50 40.19 -47.67
C ASP A 7 -83.60 39.27 -48.54
N ARG A 8 -82.52 38.76 -47.93
CA ARG A 8 -81.53 37.76 -48.40
C ARG A 8 -80.42 38.27 -49.34
N GLY A 9 -79.15 37.95 -49.14
CA GLY A 9 -78.46 37.08 -48.19
C GLY A 9 -77.06 36.74 -48.73
N ASP A 10 -76.09 36.68 -47.81
CA ASP A 10 -74.81 35.95 -47.81
C ASP A 10 -73.69 36.27 -48.83
N THR A 11 -72.53 36.73 -48.34
CA THR A 11 -71.38 35.87 -47.97
C THR A 11 -70.16 36.71 -47.54
N ALA A 12 -69.29 36.06 -46.76
CA ALA A 12 -68.23 36.58 -45.92
C ALA A 12 -67.03 37.24 -46.65
N SER A 13 -66.39 38.21 -45.98
CA SER A 13 -64.97 38.11 -45.56
C SER A 13 -64.51 39.33 -44.75
N THR A 14 -63.86 39.00 -43.64
CA THR A 14 -62.94 39.75 -42.77
C THR A 14 -62.36 41.09 -43.25
N SER A 15 -62.49 42.14 -42.44
CA SER A 15 -61.38 42.73 -41.68
C SER A 15 -61.78 44.08 -41.06
N SER A 16 -61.77 44.10 -39.73
CA SER A 16 -61.22 45.16 -38.88
C SER A 16 -61.72 46.60 -39.08
N ARG A 17 -62.57 47.07 -38.16
CA ARG A 17 -62.45 48.41 -37.58
C ARG A 17 -63.16 48.49 -36.23
N SER A 18 -62.33 48.55 -35.19
CA SER A 18 -62.48 49.35 -33.96
C SER A 18 -63.87 49.90 -33.66
N TYR A 19 -64.57 49.26 -32.73
CA TYR A 19 -65.61 49.90 -31.94
C TYR A 19 -65.10 50.14 -30.53
N SER A 20 -64.84 51.41 -30.24
CA SER A 20 -64.74 51.95 -28.89
C SER A 20 -66.11 51.83 -28.19
N TYR A 21 -66.17 50.95 -27.20
CA TYR A 21 -67.15 50.89 -26.11
C TYR A 21 -66.33 50.48 -24.88
N GLY A 22 -66.43 51.05 -23.68
CA GLY A 22 -67.35 52.01 -23.10
C GLY A 22 -66.79 52.46 -21.75
N GLY A 23 -67.44 53.45 -21.14
CA GLY A 23 -66.98 54.15 -19.95
C GLY A 23 -66.73 53.25 -18.73
N TYR A 24 -65.60 53.48 -18.08
CA TYR A 24 -65.32 53.03 -16.71
C TYR A 24 -65.99 53.98 -15.72
N GLY A 25 -67.18 53.61 -15.23
CA GLY A 25 -67.58 54.02 -13.88
C GLY A 25 -66.69 53.30 -12.85
N PRO A 26 -66.58 53.80 -11.60
CA PRO A 26 -65.79 53.13 -10.58
C PRO A 26 -66.50 51.82 -10.18
N ALA A 27 -66.21 50.74 -10.89
CA ALA A 27 -66.69 49.42 -10.48
C ALA A 27 -66.11 49.09 -9.09
N GLU A 28 -66.91 48.49 -8.21
CA GLU A 28 -66.51 48.14 -6.85
C GLU A 28 -65.31 47.18 -6.84
N PRO A 29 -64.44 47.23 -5.81
CA PRO A 29 -63.30 46.34 -5.69
C PRO A 29 -63.75 44.88 -5.51
N ARG A 30 -63.22 43.97 -6.35
CA ARG A 30 -63.50 42.52 -6.35
C ARG A 30 -62.21 41.70 -6.38
N LEU A 31 -62.19 40.60 -5.63
CA LEU A 31 -61.10 39.61 -5.66
C LEU A 31 -61.36 38.53 -6.68
N PHE A 32 -62.63 38.16 -6.88
CA PHE A 32 -63.01 37.07 -7.77
C PHE A 32 -63.97 37.54 -8.87
N GLU A 33 -63.81 36.94 -10.05
CA GLU A 33 -64.73 37.09 -11.18
C GLU A 33 -65.21 35.70 -11.65
N PHE A 34 -66.43 35.65 -12.18
CA PHE A 34 -67.02 34.42 -12.70
C PHE A 34 -66.56 34.20 -14.14
N ASN A 35 -66.06 32.99 -14.42
CA ASN A 35 -65.81 32.52 -15.78
C ASN A 35 -66.39 31.11 -15.99
N GLU A 36 -66.30 30.60 -17.22
CA GLU A 36 -66.84 29.28 -17.60
C GLU A 36 -66.19 28.11 -16.83
N ARG A 37 -65.07 28.33 -16.13
CA ARG A 37 -64.32 27.32 -15.36
C ARG A 37 -64.51 27.44 -13.84
N GLY A 38 -65.29 28.39 -13.35
CA GLY A 38 -65.46 28.67 -11.92
C GLY A 38 -65.24 30.14 -11.57
N ARG A 39 -64.86 30.46 -10.32
CA ARG A 39 -64.39 31.81 -10.00
C ARG A 39 -62.88 31.85 -10.06
N THR A 40 -62.34 32.86 -10.72
CA THR A 40 -60.89 33.09 -10.83
C THR A 40 -60.54 34.45 -10.24
N VAL A 41 -59.25 34.70 -9.99
CA VAL A 41 -58.79 36.01 -9.53
C VAL A 41 -59.20 37.07 -10.55
N ALA A 42 -59.96 38.08 -10.10
CA ALA A 42 -60.46 39.12 -10.97
C ALA A 42 -59.29 39.82 -11.69
N PRO A 43 -59.35 40.05 -13.02
CA PRO A 43 -58.29 40.72 -13.77
C PRO A 43 -57.91 42.07 -13.16
N ARG A 44 -58.90 42.80 -12.64
CA ARG A 44 -58.71 44.07 -11.94
C ARG A 44 -57.93 43.94 -10.63
N CYS A 45 -58.07 42.82 -9.91
CA CYS A 45 -57.27 42.53 -8.72
C CYS A 45 -55.78 42.40 -9.10
N VAL A 46 -55.50 41.68 -10.19
CA VAL A 46 -54.15 41.53 -10.74
C VAL A 46 -53.61 42.86 -11.26
N GLU A 47 -54.42 43.63 -11.98
CA GLU A 47 -54.06 44.94 -12.51
C GLU A 47 -53.75 45.94 -11.39
N MET A 48 -54.58 46.01 -10.35
CA MET A 48 -54.34 46.84 -9.16
C MET A 48 -53.01 46.48 -8.49
N SER A 49 -52.70 45.18 -8.38
CA SER A 49 -51.44 44.73 -7.81
C SER A 49 -50.20 45.12 -8.63
N ARG A 50 -50.37 45.39 -9.94
CA ARG A 50 -49.28 45.77 -10.85
C ARG A 50 -49.14 47.29 -10.98
N GLN A 51 -50.26 48.01 -11.06
CA GLN A 51 -50.27 49.46 -11.30
C GLN A 51 -50.13 50.27 -10.01
N HIS A 52 -50.69 49.78 -8.89
CA HIS A 52 -50.74 50.47 -7.60
C HIS A 52 -50.43 49.51 -6.43
N PRO A 53 -49.23 48.90 -6.41
CA PRO A 53 -48.91 47.85 -5.45
C PRO A 53 -48.89 48.34 -3.99
N GLU A 54 -48.63 49.62 -3.74
CA GLU A 54 -48.74 50.28 -2.44
C GLU A 54 -50.18 50.39 -1.92
N GLU A 55 -51.17 50.52 -2.81
CA GLU A 55 -52.59 50.59 -2.45
C GLU A 55 -53.27 49.21 -2.47
N PHE A 56 -52.57 48.16 -2.95
CA PHE A 56 -53.14 46.83 -3.11
C PHE A 56 -53.66 46.24 -1.80
N LEU A 57 -52.99 46.45 -0.66
CA LEU A 57 -53.47 45.95 0.63
C LEU A 57 -54.80 46.61 1.05
N ASN A 58 -54.98 47.90 0.75
CA ASN A 58 -56.23 48.64 0.96
C ASN A 58 -57.34 48.11 0.04
N TYR A 59 -57.02 47.87 -1.24
CA TYR A 59 -57.93 47.24 -2.20
C TYR A 59 -58.38 45.85 -1.71
N LEU A 60 -57.43 45.01 -1.30
CA LEU A 60 -57.66 43.66 -0.77
C LEU A 60 -58.57 43.70 0.46
N GLN A 61 -58.33 44.64 1.38
CA GLN A 61 -59.15 44.84 2.56
C GLN A 61 -60.62 45.19 2.22
N GLN A 62 -60.83 46.08 1.24
CA GLN A 62 -62.16 46.49 0.82
C GLN A 62 -62.89 45.34 0.10
N ALA A 63 -62.23 44.70 -0.86
CA ALA A 63 -62.80 43.60 -1.63
C ALA A 63 -63.12 42.37 -0.75
N TRP A 64 -62.29 42.09 0.25
CA TRP A 64 -62.50 40.96 1.17
C TRP A 64 -63.79 41.06 1.99
N LYS A 65 -64.28 42.28 2.30
CA LYS A 65 -65.53 42.45 3.06
C LYS A 65 -66.70 41.72 2.42
N ARG A 66 -66.72 41.69 1.08
CA ARG A 66 -67.77 41.08 0.28
C ARG A 66 -67.38 39.68 -0.19
N ASP A 67 -66.17 39.52 -0.69
CA ASP A 67 -65.77 38.31 -1.42
C ASP A 67 -65.29 37.16 -0.51
N ARG A 68 -65.15 37.39 0.81
CA ARG A 68 -64.72 36.36 1.79
C ARG A 68 -65.55 35.08 1.77
N ILE A 69 -66.84 35.16 1.41
CA ILE A 69 -67.75 34.01 1.37
C ILE A 69 -67.32 33.00 0.29
N TYR A 70 -66.61 33.46 -0.73
CA TYR A 70 -66.19 32.68 -1.88
C TYR A 70 -64.81 32.04 -1.71
N ALA A 71 -64.06 32.44 -0.69
CA ALA A 71 -62.68 31.98 -0.47
C ALA A 71 -62.56 30.46 -0.24
N LYS A 72 -63.54 29.85 0.44
CA LYS A 72 -63.56 28.39 0.67
C LYS A 72 -63.81 27.58 -0.61
N GLU A 73 -64.57 28.15 -1.54
CA GLU A 73 -64.94 27.50 -2.80
C GLU A 73 -63.85 27.66 -3.87
N ASN A 74 -62.80 28.45 -3.63
CA ASN A 74 -61.79 28.82 -4.63
C ASN A 74 -60.36 28.78 -4.04
N PRO A 75 -59.85 27.59 -3.65
CA PRO A 75 -58.54 27.46 -3.02
C PRO A 75 -57.38 27.89 -3.93
N ASP A 76 -57.44 27.57 -5.23
CA ASP A 76 -56.37 27.91 -6.18
C ASP A 76 -56.25 29.43 -6.37
N SER A 77 -57.38 30.12 -6.51
CA SER A 77 -57.38 31.59 -6.56
C SER A 77 -56.88 32.23 -5.25
N MET A 78 -57.04 31.56 -4.11
CA MET A 78 -56.44 32.03 -2.86
C MET A 78 -54.92 31.86 -2.85
N LEU A 79 -54.38 30.80 -3.49
CA LEU A 79 -52.94 30.64 -3.70
C LEU A 79 -52.40 31.71 -4.64
N ASP A 80 -53.11 32.01 -5.73
CA ASP A 80 -52.75 33.08 -6.66
C ASP A 80 -52.68 34.45 -5.96
N ILE A 81 -53.68 34.78 -5.13
CA ILE A 81 -53.67 36.03 -4.35
C ILE A 81 -52.51 36.05 -3.34
N LYS A 82 -52.17 34.91 -2.73
CA LYS A 82 -51.00 34.80 -1.85
C LYS A 82 -49.67 34.96 -2.61
N ALA A 83 -49.62 34.61 -3.89
CA ALA A 83 -48.44 34.78 -4.73
C ALA A 83 -48.21 36.24 -5.16
N ILE A 84 -49.24 37.10 -5.08
CA ILE A 84 -49.12 38.53 -5.40
C ILE A 84 -48.07 39.19 -4.52
N ARG A 85 -47.16 39.94 -5.15
CA ARG A 85 -46.07 40.63 -4.47
C ARG A 85 -46.55 41.97 -3.92
N VAL A 86 -46.35 42.18 -2.63
CA VAL A 86 -46.79 43.36 -1.89
C VAL A 86 -45.62 44.05 -1.21
N LEU A 87 -45.77 45.35 -0.98
CA LEU A 87 -44.73 46.18 -0.37
C LEU A 87 -44.56 45.84 1.12
N CYS A 88 -43.33 45.52 1.52
CA CYS A 88 -42.93 45.30 2.90
C CYS A 88 -42.28 46.56 3.50
N GLN A 89 -42.12 46.58 4.83
CA GLN A 89 -41.52 47.70 5.58
C GLN A 89 -40.05 47.95 5.18
N ASP A 90 -39.36 46.93 4.70
CA ASP A 90 -37.99 47.00 4.17
C ASP A 90 -37.92 47.63 2.76
N GLY A 91 -39.04 48.10 2.21
CA GLY A 91 -39.14 48.67 0.87
C GLY A 91 -39.12 47.65 -0.27
N ARG A 92 -39.08 46.35 0.03
CA ARG A 92 -39.03 45.29 -0.99
C ARG A 92 -40.42 44.70 -1.24
N TYR A 93 -40.64 44.23 -2.47
CA TYR A 93 -41.86 43.54 -2.87
C TYR A 93 -41.71 42.03 -2.70
N ARG A 94 -42.57 41.43 -1.86
CA ARG A 94 -42.53 39.99 -1.52
C ARG A 94 -43.92 39.37 -1.64
N PRO A 95 -44.04 38.07 -1.98
CA PRO A 95 -45.33 37.40 -2.02
C PRO A 95 -46.09 37.57 -0.69
N LEU A 96 -47.38 37.89 -0.77
CA LEU A 96 -48.23 38.13 0.40
C LEU A 96 -48.25 36.91 1.34
N GLY A 97 -48.29 35.70 0.78
CA GLY A 97 -48.23 34.44 1.52
C GLY A 97 -46.93 34.20 2.29
N ASN A 98 -45.84 34.85 1.87
CA ASN A 98 -44.52 34.75 2.50
C ASN A 98 -44.19 35.98 3.35
N SER A 99 -45.16 36.86 3.58
CA SER A 99 -45.01 38.09 4.36
C SER A 99 -45.77 38.00 5.68
N TYR A 100 -45.35 38.77 6.67
CA TYR A 100 -45.88 38.75 8.02
C TYR A 100 -46.64 40.03 8.37
N ILE A 101 -47.73 39.88 9.11
CA ILE A 101 -48.44 41.01 9.71
C ILE A 101 -47.60 41.53 10.89
N PRO A 102 -47.22 42.83 10.93
CA PRO A 102 -46.38 43.40 11.99
C PRO A 102 -47.16 43.57 13.31
N LEU A 103 -47.50 42.47 13.96
CA LEU A 103 -48.13 42.47 15.28
C LEU A 103 -47.10 42.83 16.37
N PRO A 104 -47.49 43.51 17.46
CA PRO A 104 -46.57 43.97 18.50
C PRO A 104 -45.65 42.86 19.04
N LYS A 105 -46.20 41.66 19.28
CA LYS A 105 -45.42 40.49 19.74
C LYS A 105 -44.36 40.05 18.71
N LEU A 106 -44.71 40.00 17.43
CA LEU A 106 -43.77 39.59 16.38
C LEU A 106 -42.68 40.64 16.18
N ASP A 107 -43.04 41.92 16.27
CA ASP A 107 -42.06 43.01 16.15
C ASP A 107 -41.08 43.03 17.34
N TYR A 108 -41.57 42.72 18.56
CA TYR A 108 -40.71 42.49 19.72
C TYR A 108 -39.74 41.32 19.50
N LEU A 109 -40.23 40.15 19.04
CA LEU A 109 -39.37 38.99 18.78
C LEU A 109 -38.36 39.29 17.67
N ARG A 110 -38.79 39.96 16.60
CA ARG A 110 -37.88 40.43 15.54
C ARG A 110 -36.78 41.31 16.10
N SER A 111 -37.13 42.29 16.94
CA SER A 111 -36.16 43.22 17.54
C SER A 111 -35.23 42.55 18.55
N ARG A 112 -35.63 41.41 19.14
CA ARG A 112 -34.78 40.61 20.03
C ARG A 112 -33.69 39.87 19.27
N TYR A 113 -34.00 39.28 18.11
CA TYR A 113 -33.09 38.38 17.40
C TYR A 113 -32.40 39.02 16.19
N MET A 114 -32.98 40.05 15.60
CA MET A 114 -32.47 40.69 14.39
C MET A 114 -31.97 42.10 14.67
N LEU A 115 -30.81 42.44 14.09
CA LEU A 115 -30.16 43.73 14.25
C LEU A 115 -30.67 44.76 13.24
N GLU A 116 -30.32 46.03 13.48
CA GLU A 116 -30.57 47.10 12.51
C GLU A 116 -29.84 46.81 11.20
N GLY A 117 -30.58 46.85 10.08
CA GLY A 117 -30.06 46.48 8.76
C GLY A 117 -30.39 45.05 8.31
N GLU A 118 -30.97 44.21 9.18
CA GLU A 118 -31.45 42.87 8.83
C GLU A 118 -32.96 42.89 8.51
N PRO A 119 -33.37 42.86 7.23
CA PRO A 119 -34.77 43.09 6.86
C PRO A 119 -35.66 41.85 7.04
N PHE A 120 -36.68 41.97 7.89
CA PHE A 120 -37.74 40.98 8.05
C PHE A 120 -38.95 41.30 7.15
N PRO A 121 -39.68 40.31 6.58
CA PRO A 121 -40.74 40.55 5.60
C PRO A 121 -42.06 40.99 6.26
N PHE A 122 -42.03 42.03 7.09
CA PHE A 122 -43.24 42.64 7.63
C PHE A 122 -43.94 43.49 6.57
N LEU A 123 -45.26 43.33 6.45
CA LEU A 123 -46.09 44.11 5.54
C LEU A 123 -46.07 45.60 5.89
N ARG A 124 -45.98 46.45 4.86
CA ARG A 124 -46.19 47.89 5.04
C ARG A 124 -47.68 48.18 5.03
N LEU A 125 -48.22 48.56 6.19
CA LEU A 125 -49.64 48.83 6.39
C LEU A 125 -49.89 50.33 6.54
N ASP A 126 -50.95 50.84 5.89
CA ASP A 126 -51.40 52.23 6.02
C ASP A 126 -52.93 52.28 6.25
N PRO A 127 -53.41 52.54 7.49
CA PRO A 127 -52.62 52.95 8.66
C PRO A 127 -51.85 51.80 9.33
N PRO A 128 -50.73 52.08 10.02
CA PRO A 128 -49.95 51.08 10.74
C PRO A 128 -50.72 50.49 11.94
N ILE A 129 -50.32 49.28 12.36
CA ILE A 129 -50.88 48.64 13.56
C ILE A 129 -50.40 49.40 14.80
N LYS A 130 -51.33 49.73 15.70
CA LYS A 130 -51.01 50.41 16.95
C LYS A 130 -50.26 49.47 17.91
N PRO A 131 -49.32 49.96 18.73
CA PRO A 131 -48.53 49.14 19.66
C PRO A 131 -49.37 48.31 20.64
N GLU A 132 -50.53 48.82 21.04
CA GLU A 132 -51.45 48.15 21.97
C GLU A 132 -52.61 47.42 21.26
N GLY A 133 -52.57 47.39 19.93
CA GLY A 133 -53.65 46.89 19.09
C GLY A 133 -53.44 45.46 18.60
N GLY A 134 -54.55 44.73 18.42
CA GLY A 134 -54.58 43.53 17.59
C GLY A 134 -54.66 43.86 16.09
N PHE A 135 -55.17 42.94 15.29
CA PHE A 135 -55.29 43.08 13.83
C PHE A 135 -56.04 44.33 13.33
N GLY A 136 -56.88 44.97 14.15
CA GLY A 136 -57.62 46.19 13.78
C GLY A 136 -58.40 46.04 12.46
N ALA A 137 -58.22 47.01 11.57
CA ALA A 137 -58.83 47.02 10.24
C ALA A 137 -58.27 45.94 9.29
N TRP A 138 -57.09 45.39 9.61
CA TRP A 138 -56.33 44.44 8.79
C TRP A 138 -56.65 42.97 9.07
N ARG A 139 -57.76 42.68 9.78
CA ARG A 139 -58.20 41.30 10.08
C ARG A 139 -58.33 40.40 8.85
N CYS A 140 -58.59 40.96 7.67
CA CYS A 140 -58.65 40.24 6.40
C CYS A 140 -57.33 39.53 6.05
N LEU A 141 -56.19 40.13 6.40
CA LEU A 141 -54.87 39.61 6.02
C LEU A 141 -54.55 38.26 6.65
N ARG A 142 -55.26 37.85 7.71
CA ARG A 142 -55.13 36.50 8.31
C ARG A 142 -55.40 35.36 7.33
N ALA A 143 -56.16 35.62 6.25
CA ALA A 143 -56.42 34.62 5.22
C ALA A 143 -55.26 34.47 4.23
N PHE A 144 -54.36 35.45 4.17
CA PHE A 144 -53.35 35.58 3.13
C PHE A 144 -51.92 35.57 3.67
N ALA A 145 -51.64 36.38 4.69
CA ALA A 145 -50.32 36.58 5.27
C ALA A 145 -50.12 35.82 6.58
N LYS A 146 -48.85 35.59 6.93
CA LYS A 146 -48.44 34.93 8.17
C LYS A 146 -48.57 35.89 9.37
N TYR A 147 -48.87 35.36 10.55
CA TYR A 147 -49.11 36.19 11.74
C TYR A 147 -48.82 35.51 13.08
N ARG A 148 -48.29 34.29 13.06
CA ARG A 148 -47.97 33.51 14.26
C ARG A 148 -46.45 33.52 14.49
N ASP A 149 -46.06 33.34 15.74
CA ASP A 149 -44.70 33.05 16.15
C ASP A 149 -44.48 31.53 16.21
N ASP A 150 -44.69 30.85 15.08
CA ASP A 150 -44.49 29.41 14.92
C ASP A 150 -43.09 29.09 14.37
N LEU A 151 -42.77 27.81 14.17
CA LEU A 151 -41.51 27.37 13.58
C LEU A 151 -41.11 28.15 12.31
N ASP A 152 -42.07 28.42 11.41
CA ASP A 152 -41.80 29.17 10.18
C ASP A 152 -41.30 30.59 10.45
N PHE A 153 -41.82 31.24 11.49
CA PHE A 153 -41.36 32.57 11.91
C PHE A 153 -39.91 32.56 12.39
N PHE A 154 -39.53 31.58 13.22
CA PHE A 154 -38.15 31.48 13.72
C PHE A 154 -37.15 31.07 12.63
N LEU A 155 -37.53 30.14 11.74
CA LEU A 155 -36.73 29.77 10.57
C LEU A 155 -36.54 30.96 9.63
N GLU A 156 -37.59 31.74 9.37
CA GLU A 156 -37.49 32.92 8.51
C GLU A 156 -36.52 33.96 9.11
N MET A 157 -36.57 34.21 10.42
CA MET A 157 -35.60 35.11 11.07
C MET A 157 -34.16 34.63 10.86
N LEU A 158 -33.90 33.34 11.09
CA LEU A 158 -32.57 32.76 10.91
C LEU A 158 -32.07 32.87 9.46
N VAL A 159 -32.93 32.58 8.47
CA VAL A 159 -32.64 32.77 7.04
C VAL A 159 -32.31 34.23 6.72
N ARG A 160 -33.01 35.18 7.34
CA ARG A 160 -32.72 36.61 7.13
C ARG A 160 -31.40 37.04 7.75
N VAL A 161 -31.05 36.54 8.94
CA VAL A 161 -29.73 36.79 9.54
C VAL A 161 -28.63 36.27 8.60
N ARG A 162 -28.74 35.02 8.13
CA ARG A 162 -27.78 34.40 7.20
C ARG A 162 -27.62 35.14 5.87
N ARG A 163 -28.70 35.73 5.34
CA ARG A 163 -28.69 36.47 4.05
C ARG A 163 -28.22 37.92 4.16
N THR A 164 -27.84 38.37 5.35
CA THR A 164 -27.30 39.71 5.56
C THR A 164 -25.90 39.81 4.96
N LYS A 165 -25.51 40.99 4.46
CA LYS A 165 -24.19 41.22 3.84
C LYS A 165 -23.03 41.28 4.85
N ALA A 166 -23.32 41.17 6.15
CA ALA A 166 -22.29 41.20 7.18
C ALA A 166 -21.36 39.99 7.04
N SER A 167 -20.06 40.21 7.12
CA SER A 167 -19.05 39.15 7.01
C SER A 167 -19.03 38.22 8.23
N VAL A 168 -19.56 38.67 9.37
CA VAL A 168 -19.61 37.93 10.64
C VAL A 168 -20.96 38.20 11.30
N VAL A 169 -21.51 37.19 11.98
CA VAL A 169 -22.71 37.38 12.81
C VAL A 169 -22.31 38.13 14.08
N GLU A 170 -22.74 39.39 14.19
CA GLU A 170 -22.65 40.14 15.44
C GLU A 170 -23.56 39.53 16.50
N PHE A 171 -23.07 39.44 17.74
CA PHE A 171 -23.74 38.83 18.89
C PHE A 171 -24.27 37.40 18.65
N PRO A 172 -23.39 36.39 18.44
CA PRO A 172 -23.79 35.01 18.13
C PRO A 172 -24.75 34.34 19.11
N ARG A 173 -24.83 34.83 20.37
CA ARG A 173 -25.83 34.37 21.34
C ARG A 173 -27.28 34.39 20.81
N ARG A 174 -27.62 35.30 19.89
CA ARG A 174 -28.95 35.32 19.25
C ARG A 174 -29.21 34.10 18.35
N ILE A 175 -28.17 33.53 17.75
CA ILE A 175 -28.27 32.30 16.94
C ILE A 175 -28.51 31.09 17.85
N LEU A 176 -27.79 31.01 18.97
CA LEU A 176 -28.03 30.01 20.00
C LEU A 176 -29.49 30.03 20.44
N GLU A 177 -30.01 31.20 20.84
CA GLU A 177 -31.39 31.34 21.29
C GLU A 177 -32.41 30.96 20.20
N LEU A 178 -32.13 31.27 18.92
CA LEU A 178 -32.97 30.84 17.80
C LEU A 178 -32.96 29.32 17.61
N TYR A 179 -31.80 28.65 17.69
CA TYR A 179 -31.71 27.19 17.62
C TYR A 179 -32.49 26.53 18.74
N LEU A 180 -32.32 27.00 19.98
CA LEU A 180 -33.06 26.49 21.13
C LEU A 180 -34.57 26.74 21.00
N ARG A 181 -34.97 27.87 20.41
CA ARG A 181 -36.39 28.13 20.16
C ARG A 181 -36.96 27.22 19.08
N ILE A 182 -36.21 26.98 18.00
CA ILE A 182 -36.59 26.03 16.94
C ILE A 182 -36.72 24.61 17.52
N GLN A 183 -35.79 24.19 18.38
CA GLN A 183 -35.87 22.91 19.10
C GLN A 183 -37.17 22.80 19.89
N ALA A 184 -37.50 23.81 20.70
CA ALA A 184 -38.73 23.82 21.50
C ALA A 184 -40.00 23.73 20.62
N GLU A 185 -40.03 24.41 19.48
CA GLU A 185 -41.16 24.30 18.52
C GLU A 185 -41.27 22.90 17.91
N CYS A 186 -40.14 22.19 17.72
CA CYS A 186 -40.14 20.80 17.27
C CYS A 186 -40.66 19.85 18.36
N GLU A 187 -40.27 20.05 19.61
CA GLU A 187 -40.70 19.25 20.77
C GLU A 187 -42.19 19.45 21.10
N ASP A 188 -42.68 20.68 21.00
CA ASP A 188 -44.09 21.02 21.24
C ASP A 188 -45.00 20.62 20.05
N SER A 189 -44.44 20.20 18.91
CA SER A 189 -45.20 19.80 17.72
C SER A 189 -45.95 18.49 17.96
N LYS A 190 -47.19 18.42 17.48
CA LYS A 190 -47.98 17.17 17.47
C LYS A 190 -47.38 16.10 16.55
N ASP A 191 -46.60 16.54 15.56
CA ASP A 191 -45.86 15.70 14.63
C ASP A 191 -44.40 16.16 14.65
N ALA A 192 -43.64 15.64 15.61
CA ALA A 192 -42.24 15.98 15.79
C ALA A 192 -41.39 15.55 14.59
N GLN A 193 -41.69 14.41 13.97
CA GLN A 193 -40.90 13.88 12.86
C GLN A 193 -41.04 14.76 11.60
N ALA A 194 -42.26 15.14 11.22
CA ALA A 194 -42.46 16.05 10.09
C ALA A 194 -41.86 17.43 10.37
N CYS A 195 -41.92 17.89 11.63
CA CYS A 195 -41.33 19.15 12.07
C CYS A 195 -39.80 19.14 11.94
N GLN A 196 -39.14 18.10 12.46
CA GLN A 196 -37.69 17.90 12.34
C GLN A 196 -37.24 17.76 10.89
N GLN A 197 -37.97 17.00 10.06
CA GLN A 197 -37.65 16.88 8.64
C GLN A 197 -37.68 18.24 7.93
N LYS A 198 -38.72 19.04 8.18
CA LYS A 198 -38.81 20.41 7.65
C LYS A 198 -37.62 21.27 8.08
N VAL A 199 -37.21 21.18 9.35
CA VAL A 199 -36.02 21.90 9.84
C VAL A 199 -34.77 21.44 9.09
N ARG A 200 -34.55 20.14 8.94
CA ARG A 200 -33.40 19.58 8.19
C ARG A 200 -33.36 20.09 6.75
N ASP A 201 -34.48 20.02 6.05
CA ASP A 201 -34.57 20.46 4.64
C ASP A 201 -34.23 21.95 4.49
N VAL A 202 -34.72 22.78 5.41
CA VAL A 202 -34.45 24.22 5.41
C VAL A 202 -32.99 24.50 5.78
N PHE A 203 -32.45 23.80 6.78
CA PHE A 203 -31.05 23.97 7.21
C PHE A 203 -30.05 23.56 6.14
N GLU A 204 -30.34 22.49 5.39
CA GLU A 204 -29.54 22.03 4.26
C GLU A 204 -29.61 23.04 3.11
N LYS A 205 -30.83 23.37 2.66
CA LYS A 205 -31.06 24.29 1.55
C LYS A 205 -30.51 25.69 1.80
N GLU A 206 -30.70 26.21 3.01
CA GLU A 206 -30.35 27.58 3.39
C GLU A 206 -29.07 27.63 4.24
N GLN A 207 -28.28 26.55 4.32
CA GLN A 207 -26.99 26.46 5.03
C GLN A 207 -27.01 27.15 6.40
N LEU A 208 -27.92 26.72 7.27
CA LEU A 208 -28.25 27.46 8.50
C LEU A 208 -27.49 26.99 9.73
N VAL A 209 -26.42 26.18 9.59
CA VAL A 209 -25.53 25.84 10.71
C VAL A 209 -24.42 26.88 10.79
N TYR A 210 -24.32 27.58 11.91
CA TYR A 210 -23.31 28.62 12.11
C TYR A 210 -22.11 28.06 12.86
N VAL A 211 -20.99 27.92 12.15
CA VAL A 211 -19.67 27.56 12.67
C VAL A 211 -18.80 28.80 12.61
N HIS A 212 -18.77 29.58 13.69
CA HIS A 212 -18.19 30.92 13.70
C HIS A 212 -16.85 31.02 12.93
N PRO A 213 -16.72 31.92 11.93
CA PRO A 213 -17.70 32.88 11.40
C PRO A 213 -18.49 32.41 10.16
N ILE A 214 -18.44 31.12 9.81
CA ILE A 214 -18.90 30.56 8.54
C ILE A 214 -20.28 29.88 8.70
N TRP A 215 -21.13 29.99 7.69
CA TRP A 215 -22.39 29.25 7.58
C TRP A 215 -22.19 27.98 6.75
N ARG A 216 -22.73 26.85 7.21
CA ARG A 216 -22.57 25.53 6.60
C ARG A 216 -23.92 24.80 6.53
N PRO A 217 -24.11 23.89 5.54
CA PRO A 217 -25.19 22.92 5.60
C PRO A 217 -24.88 21.82 6.65
N PRO A 218 -25.90 21.15 7.20
CA PRO A 218 -25.73 19.98 8.06
C PRO A 218 -24.84 18.88 7.46
N SER A 219 -24.90 18.62 6.15
CA SER A 219 -24.08 17.59 5.49
C SER A 219 -22.56 17.78 5.64
N GLU A 220 -22.10 19.03 5.80
CA GLU A 220 -20.71 19.41 6.02
C GLU A 220 -20.32 19.55 7.50
N CYS A 221 -21.16 19.09 8.43
CA CYS A 221 -20.94 19.26 9.87
C CYS A 221 -20.79 17.93 10.61
N LEU A 222 -20.05 17.97 11.72
CA LEU A 222 -19.95 16.91 12.74
C LEU A 222 -20.29 17.50 14.10
N ILE A 223 -20.89 16.74 15.01
CA ILE A 223 -21.17 17.27 16.35
C ILE A 223 -19.86 17.59 17.06
N ASP A 224 -18.98 16.59 17.21
CA ASP A 224 -17.65 16.73 17.80
C ASP A 224 -16.58 16.20 16.84
N ASP A 225 -15.37 16.75 16.93
CA ASP A 225 -14.19 16.16 16.28
C ASP A 225 -13.38 15.31 17.27
N LEU A 226 -13.96 14.20 17.72
CA LEU A 226 -13.36 13.35 18.75
C LEU A 226 -12.02 12.73 18.32
N CYS A 227 -11.78 12.63 17.01
CA CYS A 227 -10.60 11.98 16.44
C CYS A 227 -9.69 12.93 15.67
N GLU A 228 -9.96 14.24 15.65
CA GLU A 228 -9.17 15.25 14.93
C GLU A 228 -9.11 14.98 13.41
N ILE A 229 -10.23 14.55 12.82
CA ILE A 229 -10.34 14.20 11.39
C ILE A 229 -11.29 15.11 10.62
N SER A 230 -11.82 16.16 11.25
CA SER A 230 -12.79 17.05 10.61
C SER A 230 -12.20 17.74 9.37
N SER A 231 -10.92 18.16 9.42
CA SER A 231 -10.15 18.67 8.28
C SER A 231 -10.13 17.70 7.11
N THR A 232 -9.73 16.46 7.38
CA THR A 232 -9.53 15.42 6.36
C THR A 232 -10.86 14.90 5.78
N LEU A 233 -11.96 15.01 6.54
CA LEU A 233 -13.30 14.74 6.06
C LEU A 233 -13.96 15.94 5.35
N SER A 234 -13.28 17.09 5.27
CA SER A 234 -13.86 18.37 4.80
C SER A 234 -15.13 18.77 5.55
N LYS A 235 -15.22 18.41 6.85
CA LYS A 235 -16.36 18.73 7.74
C LYS A 235 -15.96 19.70 8.84
N SER A 236 -16.94 20.42 9.36
CA SER A 236 -16.75 21.36 10.47
C SER A 236 -17.33 20.80 11.77
N PRO A 237 -16.55 20.73 12.87
CA PRO A 237 -17.08 20.36 14.17
C PRO A 237 -17.89 21.50 14.79
N LEU A 238 -19.00 21.17 15.43
CA LEU A 238 -19.88 22.14 16.09
C LEU A 238 -19.51 22.39 17.55
N PHE A 239 -18.75 21.47 18.16
CA PHE A 239 -18.21 21.59 19.50
C PHE A 239 -16.67 21.49 19.51
N PRO A 240 -16.00 22.20 20.43
CA PRO A 240 -16.56 23.06 21.47
C PRO A 240 -17.17 24.35 20.90
N VAL A 241 -18.29 24.80 21.47
CA VAL A 241 -18.95 26.04 21.04
C VAL A 241 -18.04 27.24 21.39
N PRO A 242 -17.85 28.20 20.47
CA PRO A 242 -17.10 29.43 20.72
C PRO A 242 -17.58 30.22 21.95
N LYS A 243 -16.64 30.84 22.68
CA LYS A 243 -16.94 31.54 23.96
C LYS A 243 -17.88 32.74 23.82
N ASP A 244 -17.91 33.36 22.65
CA ASP A 244 -18.75 34.50 22.27
C ASP A 244 -20.24 34.15 22.14
N TRP A 245 -20.60 32.86 22.12
CA TRP A 245 -21.98 32.42 22.25
C TRP A 245 -22.52 32.62 23.68
N ASP A 246 -21.63 32.76 24.67
CA ASP A 246 -21.95 32.94 26.09
C ASP A 246 -22.96 31.89 26.61
N ALA A 247 -22.82 30.65 26.15
CA ALA A 247 -23.75 29.56 26.45
C ALA A 247 -23.53 28.99 27.86
N SER A 248 -24.62 28.88 28.63
CA SER A 248 -24.63 28.15 29.90
C SER A 248 -24.54 26.64 29.70
N LYS A 249 -24.18 25.89 30.76
CA LYS A 249 -24.06 24.43 30.70
C LYS A 249 -25.36 23.73 30.27
N SER A 250 -26.52 24.22 30.72
CA SER A 250 -27.82 23.68 30.32
C SER A 250 -28.13 23.98 28.86
N GLU A 251 -27.81 25.19 28.37
CA GLU A 251 -28.01 25.55 26.96
C GLU A 251 -27.13 24.69 26.03
N LEU A 252 -25.91 24.33 26.44
CA LEU A 252 -25.05 23.42 25.67
C LEU A 252 -25.64 22.00 25.55
N VAL A 253 -26.34 21.51 26.57
CA VAL A 253 -27.04 20.21 26.51
C VAL A 253 -28.17 20.27 25.50
N SER A 254 -29.04 21.28 25.60
CA SER A 254 -30.16 21.47 24.66
C SER A 254 -29.67 21.73 23.23
N LEU A 255 -28.55 22.43 23.05
CA LEU A 255 -27.94 22.63 21.74
C LEU A 255 -27.43 21.31 21.13
N ARG A 256 -26.85 20.44 21.96
CA ARG A 256 -26.43 19.09 21.53
C ARG A 256 -27.63 18.24 21.13
N GLU A 257 -28.75 18.34 21.86
CA GLU A 257 -30.02 17.69 21.48
C GLU A 257 -30.56 18.24 20.17
N PHE A 258 -30.50 19.55 19.96
CA PHE A 258 -30.87 20.17 18.68
C PHE A 258 -30.06 19.62 17.50
N TYR A 259 -28.73 19.58 17.62
CA TYR A 259 -27.88 19.04 16.55
C TYR A 259 -28.11 17.54 16.32
N SER A 260 -28.22 16.74 17.38
CA SER A 260 -28.35 15.28 17.26
C SER A 260 -29.76 14.81 16.88
N GLN A 261 -30.79 15.30 17.57
CA GLN A 261 -32.17 14.83 17.41
C GLN A 261 -32.88 15.58 16.28
N THR A 262 -32.79 16.91 16.28
CA THR A 262 -33.53 17.73 15.29
C THR A 262 -32.80 17.81 13.96
N LEU A 263 -31.51 18.13 13.92
CA LEU A 263 -30.74 18.14 12.66
C LEU A 263 -30.28 16.75 12.22
N GLY A 264 -30.22 15.76 13.12
CA GLY A 264 -29.78 14.41 12.78
C GLY A 264 -28.28 14.28 12.56
N LEU A 265 -27.49 15.25 13.04
CA LEU A 265 -26.03 15.21 12.95
C LEU A 265 -25.48 14.09 13.82
N ARG A 266 -24.36 13.52 13.38
CA ARG A 266 -23.66 12.44 14.08
C ARG A 266 -22.16 12.74 14.12
N ASN A 267 -21.47 12.08 15.05
CA ASN A 267 -20.02 12.02 15.02
C ASN A 267 -19.55 11.13 13.86
N ALA A 268 -18.32 11.33 13.42
CA ALA A 268 -17.70 10.43 12.46
C ALA A 268 -17.61 9.02 13.08
N THR A 269 -18.00 8.02 12.28
CA THR A 269 -17.89 6.60 12.66
C THR A 269 -16.78 5.95 11.86
N PHE A 270 -16.35 4.74 12.24
CA PHE A 270 -15.37 4.01 11.45
C PHE A 270 -15.84 3.79 10.00
N ARG A 271 -17.15 3.63 9.77
CA ARG A 271 -17.74 3.52 8.41
C ARG A 271 -17.59 4.81 7.61
N THR A 272 -17.71 5.96 8.27
CA THR A 272 -17.46 7.27 7.64
C THR A 272 -16.02 7.37 7.15
N VAL A 273 -15.06 6.90 7.95
CA VAL A 273 -13.64 6.89 7.58
C VAL A 273 -13.37 5.87 6.47
N LEU A 274 -13.96 4.68 6.55
CA LEU A 274 -13.84 3.66 5.49
C LEU A 274 -14.40 4.16 4.16
N ASP A 275 -15.57 4.82 4.14
CA ASP A 275 -16.16 5.36 2.92
C ASP A 275 -15.20 6.35 2.21
N VAL A 276 -14.50 7.20 2.97
CA VAL A 276 -13.51 8.13 2.42
C VAL A 276 -12.30 7.39 1.85
N LEU A 277 -11.76 6.42 2.59
CA LEU A 277 -10.62 5.62 2.13
C LEU A 277 -10.97 4.78 0.88
N GLU A 278 -12.17 4.23 0.82
CA GLU A 278 -12.64 3.38 -0.28
C GLU A 278 -12.89 4.17 -1.57
N LYS A 279 -13.57 5.31 -1.46
CA LYS A 279 -13.88 6.16 -2.60
C LYS A 279 -12.72 7.08 -2.98
N ARG A 280 -11.72 7.21 -2.10
CA ARG A 280 -10.58 8.14 -2.24
C ARG A 280 -11.07 9.57 -2.45
N GLU A 281 -12.09 9.96 -1.69
CA GLU A 281 -12.68 11.29 -1.71
C GLU A 281 -11.73 12.30 -1.04
N PHE A 282 -10.64 12.62 -1.72
CA PHE A 282 -9.70 13.68 -1.37
C PHE A 282 -9.83 14.84 -2.38
N ASP A 283 -9.42 16.05 -1.97
CA ASP A 283 -9.51 17.24 -2.82
C ASP A 283 -8.64 17.13 -4.10
N ALA A 284 -7.59 16.30 -4.07
CA ALA A 284 -6.70 16.00 -5.18
C ALA A 284 -6.23 14.53 -5.15
N GLU A 285 -5.60 14.06 -6.23
CA GLU A 285 -4.89 12.77 -6.20
C GLU A 285 -3.79 12.81 -5.14
N LEU A 286 -3.76 11.79 -4.28
CA LEU A 286 -2.84 11.71 -3.17
C LEU A 286 -1.39 11.59 -3.68
N ASP A 287 -0.53 12.52 -3.27
CA ASP A 287 0.90 12.46 -3.52
C ASP A 287 1.65 11.90 -2.28
N PRO A 288 2.94 11.52 -2.42
CA PRO A 288 3.72 11.03 -1.28
C PRO A 288 3.89 12.04 -0.13
N ALA A 289 3.78 13.34 -0.39
CA ALA A 289 3.86 14.37 0.65
C ALA A 289 2.54 14.46 1.46
N ASP A 290 1.42 14.05 0.88
CA ASP A 290 0.08 14.07 1.45
C ASP A 290 -0.33 12.79 2.20
N LEU A 291 0.57 11.80 2.33
CA LEU A 291 0.31 10.57 3.11
C LEU A 291 -0.10 10.82 4.58
N TRP A 292 0.17 12.02 5.11
CA TRP A 292 -0.30 12.42 6.44
C TRP A 292 -1.84 12.41 6.55
N LEU A 293 -2.58 12.67 5.47
CA LEU A 293 -4.05 12.59 5.45
C LEU A 293 -4.51 11.17 5.77
N THR A 294 -3.88 10.17 5.15
CA THR A 294 -4.19 8.77 5.44
C THR A 294 -3.72 8.33 6.82
N ASP A 295 -2.59 8.85 7.32
CA ASP A 295 -2.14 8.62 8.70
C ASP A 295 -3.18 9.13 9.72
N GLU A 296 -3.76 10.32 9.52
CA GLU A 296 -4.84 10.85 10.37
C GLU A 296 -6.07 9.93 10.38
N LEU A 297 -6.50 9.45 9.21
CA LEU A 297 -7.63 8.53 9.09
C LEU A 297 -7.36 7.19 9.79
N TYR A 298 -6.16 6.62 9.62
CA TYR A 298 -5.79 5.37 10.30
C TYR A 298 -5.66 5.55 11.82
N ARG A 299 -5.14 6.68 12.29
CA ARG A 299 -5.13 7.04 13.73
C ARG A 299 -6.52 7.18 14.30
N ALA A 300 -7.45 7.75 13.55
CA ALA A 300 -8.84 7.82 13.96
C ALA A 300 -9.45 6.42 14.08
N LEU A 301 -9.20 5.54 13.11
CA LEU A 301 -9.63 4.14 13.20
C LEU A 301 -9.00 3.40 14.39
N ASP A 302 -7.72 3.66 14.69
CA ASP A 302 -7.01 3.10 15.85
C ASP A 302 -7.62 3.55 17.19
N LYS A 303 -8.04 4.83 17.28
CA LYS A 303 -8.79 5.34 18.44
C LYS A 303 -10.19 4.70 18.52
N MET A 304 -10.93 4.69 17.41
CA MET A 304 -12.31 4.20 17.36
C MET A 304 -12.41 2.70 17.66
N ARG A 305 -11.44 1.88 17.22
CA ARG A 305 -11.48 0.42 17.41
C ARG A 305 -11.52 -0.01 18.87
N LEU A 306 -11.07 0.83 19.80
CA LEU A 306 -11.05 0.53 21.23
C LEU A 306 -12.46 0.38 21.81
N GLU A 307 -13.47 0.98 21.16
CA GLU A 307 -14.87 0.95 21.59
C GLU A 307 -15.77 0.11 20.66
N LEU A 308 -15.22 -0.49 19.60
CA LEU A 308 -16.01 -1.27 18.63
C LEU A 308 -16.46 -2.62 19.21
N GLY A 309 -17.71 -2.98 18.92
CA GLY A 309 -18.22 -4.32 19.18
C GLY A 309 -17.58 -5.38 18.27
N PRO A 310 -17.71 -6.68 18.59
CA PRO A 310 -17.09 -7.76 17.81
C PRO A 310 -17.48 -7.77 16.33
N GLN A 311 -18.74 -7.45 16.01
CA GLN A 311 -19.24 -7.41 14.64
C GLN A 311 -18.63 -6.26 13.84
N ASP A 312 -18.63 -5.05 14.39
CA ASP A 312 -18.03 -3.87 13.74
C ASP A 312 -16.52 -4.02 13.59
N SER A 313 -15.86 -4.62 14.57
CA SER A 313 -14.44 -4.97 14.51
C SER A 313 -14.14 -5.96 13.38
N ALA A 314 -14.98 -6.99 13.20
CA ALA A 314 -14.84 -7.93 12.09
C ALA A 314 -15.08 -7.26 10.73
N GLU A 315 -16.06 -6.36 10.63
CA GLU A 315 -16.32 -5.56 9.41
C GLU A 315 -15.12 -4.68 9.05
N LEU A 316 -14.54 -3.97 10.03
CA LEU A 316 -13.36 -3.14 9.82
C LEU A 316 -12.16 -3.97 9.34
N LYS A 317 -11.90 -5.12 9.96
CA LYS A 317 -10.82 -6.03 9.52
C LYS A 317 -11.06 -6.57 8.11
N ALA A 318 -12.30 -6.96 7.80
CA ALA A 318 -12.68 -7.45 6.48
C ALA A 318 -12.41 -6.40 5.40
N ALA A 319 -12.80 -5.14 5.64
CA ALA A 319 -12.56 -4.03 4.71
C ALA A 319 -11.07 -3.87 4.36
N PHE A 320 -10.19 -3.88 5.36
CA PHE A 320 -8.74 -3.77 5.15
C PHE A 320 -8.12 -5.00 4.45
N SER A 321 -8.74 -6.18 4.60
CA SER A 321 -8.27 -7.42 3.98
C SER A 321 -8.76 -7.62 2.54
N GLU A 322 -9.93 -7.10 2.21
CA GLU A 322 -10.60 -7.29 0.91
C GLU A 322 -10.39 -6.12 -0.03
N LYS A 323 -10.28 -4.89 0.51
CA LYS A 323 -10.19 -3.66 -0.26
C LYS A 323 -8.79 -3.05 -0.17
N SER A 324 -8.37 -2.42 -1.26
CA SER A 324 -7.08 -1.73 -1.33
C SER A 324 -7.21 -0.32 -0.74
N ILE A 325 -7.21 -0.23 0.58
CA ILE A 325 -7.44 1.01 1.36
C ILE A 325 -6.25 1.44 2.24
N ILE A 326 -5.09 0.79 2.08
CA ILE A 326 -3.83 1.15 2.73
C ILE A 326 -2.96 1.92 1.73
N ALA A 327 -2.72 3.20 1.96
CA ALA A 327 -1.84 4.01 1.11
C ALA A 327 -0.37 3.81 1.52
N VAL A 328 0.54 3.64 0.56
CA VAL A 328 1.99 3.61 0.78
C VAL A 328 2.69 4.35 -0.35
N ALA A 329 3.92 4.85 -0.13
CA ALA A 329 4.72 5.48 -1.17
C ALA A 329 6.14 4.87 -1.21
N PRO A 330 6.33 3.71 -1.85
CA PRO A 330 7.65 3.10 -1.99
C PRO A 330 8.60 3.93 -2.88
N GLY A 331 8.07 4.88 -3.67
CA GLY A 331 8.81 5.79 -4.54
C GLY A 331 8.06 7.11 -4.75
N ASP A 332 7.99 7.60 -5.99
CA ASP A 332 7.42 8.92 -6.34
C ASP A 332 5.89 8.94 -6.48
N ALA A 333 5.22 7.79 -6.29
CA ALA A 333 3.77 7.67 -6.41
C ALA A 333 3.16 6.90 -5.24
N VAL A 334 1.91 7.24 -4.90
CA VAL A 334 1.12 6.55 -3.88
C VAL A 334 0.47 5.31 -4.47
N THR A 335 0.70 4.18 -3.82
CA THR A 335 0.09 2.88 -4.13
C THR A 335 -0.90 2.51 -3.04
N TRP A 336 -2.06 1.99 -3.44
CA TRP A 336 -3.09 1.52 -2.52
C TRP A 336 -3.08 0.00 -2.45
N LEU A 337 -2.99 -0.54 -1.23
CA LEU A 337 -2.80 -1.95 -0.93
C LEU A 337 -3.84 -2.44 0.08
N ASN A 338 -3.97 -3.75 0.20
CA ASN A 338 -4.69 -4.41 1.30
C ASN A 338 -3.70 -5.00 2.31
N THR A 339 -4.19 -5.58 3.40
CA THR A 339 -3.33 -6.14 4.46
C THR A 339 -2.47 -7.33 4.02
N ARG A 340 -2.87 -8.07 2.98
CA ARG A 340 -2.11 -9.23 2.46
C ARG A 340 -0.91 -8.83 1.62
N ASP A 341 -0.98 -7.64 1.01
CA ASP A 341 0.10 -7.09 0.18
C ASP A 341 1.09 -6.23 0.98
N CYS A 342 0.88 -6.13 2.30
CA CYS A 342 1.68 -5.31 3.21
C CYS A 342 2.43 -6.20 4.21
N THR A 343 3.59 -5.71 4.68
CA THR A 343 4.30 -6.32 5.81
C THR A 343 4.70 -5.25 6.82
N TRP A 344 5.00 -5.68 8.05
CA TRP A 344 5.66 -4.86 9.06
C TRP A 344 7.09 -5.36 9.24
N THR A 345 8.00 -4.82 8.43
CA THR A 345 9.40 -5.26 8.34
C THR A 345 10.37 -4.08 8.45
N PRO A 346 10.50 -3.48 9.64
CA PRO A 346 11.31 -2.28 9.85
C PRO A 346 12.77 -2.45 9.45
N LYS A 347 13.33 -1.36 8.90
CA LYS A 347 14.72 -1.22 8.42
C LYS A 347 15.10 -2.14 7.24
N LEU A 348 14.12 -2.70 6.55
CA LEU A 348 14.35 -3.45 5.32
C LEU A 348 14.09 -2.54 4.11
N ASP A 349 15.15 -1.96 3.56
CA ASP A 349 15.05 -1.04 2.42
C ASP A 349 14.90 -1.81 1.10
N SER A 350 13.66 -2.14 0.71
CA SER A 350 13.34 -2.73 -0.59
C SER A 350 12.09 -2.13 -1.20
N PRO A 351 12.08 -1.81 -2.51
CA PRO A 351 10.85 -1.49 -3.21
C PRO A 351 9.93 -2.70 -3.40
N GLU A 352 10.45 -3.93 -3.28
CA GLU A 352 9.67 -5.17 -3.41
C GLU A 352 8.88 -5.51 -2.13
N VAL A 353 9.25 -4.90 -0.99
CA VAL A 353 8.60 -5.12 0.30
C VAL A 353 7.82 -3.87 0.68
N ASN A 354 6.50 -3.99 0.72
CA ASN A 354 5.61 -2.91 1.17
C ASN A 354 5.61 -2.81 2.70
N ASP A 355 6.67 -2.26 3.26
CA ASP A 355 6.82 -2.09 4.72
C ASP A 355 6.02 -0.88 5.24
N LEU A 356 5.00 -1.15 6.05
CA LEU A 356 4.18 -0.11 6.67
C LEU A 356 4.92 0.66 7.77
N SER A 357 5.96 0.08 8.37
CA SER A 357 6.67 0.73 9.48
C SER A 357 7.40 2.01 9.05
N LYS A 358 7.73 2.13 7.75
CA LYS A 358 8.32 3.32 7.14
C LYS A 358 7.35 4.50 7.05
N HIS A 359 6.07 4.21 6.81
CA HIS A 359 5.03 5.22 6.57
C HIS A 359 4.23 5.54 7.84
N TYR A 360 3.96 4.52 8.66
CA TYR A 360 3.05 4.60 9.80
C TYR A 360 3.65 4.03 11.09
N PRO A 361 4.83 4.50 11.55
CA PRO A 361 5.56 3.89 12.66
C PRO A 361 4.76 3.86 13.98
N GLU A 362 3.89 4.84 14.20
CA GLU A 362 3.08 4.95 15.42
C GLU A 362 1.85 4.02 15.42
N LEU A 363 1.49 3.45 14.28
CA LEU A 363 0.31 2.59 14.10
C LEU A 363 0.64 1.10 14.12
N LYS A 364 1.74 0.71 14.77
CA LYS A 364 2.17 -0.69 14.86
C LYS A 364 1.06 -1.61 15.36
N GLU A 365 0.47 -1.30 16.51
CA GLU A 365 -0.55 -2.15 17.12
C GLU A 365 -1.82 -2.24 16.26
N PHE A 366 -2.16 -1.15 15.57
CA PHE A 366 -3.28 -1.12 14.63
C PHE A 366 -3.05 -2.11 13.47
N PHE A 367 -1.91 -2.01 12.79
CA PHE A 367 -1.63 -2.85 11.62
C PHE A 367 -1.31 -4.30 11.99
N THR A 368 -0.44 -4.55 12.97
CA THR A 368 -0.01 -5.92 13.29
C THR A 368 -1.02 -6.63 14.17
N SER A 369 -1.36 -6.05 15.33
CA SER A 369 -2.14 -6.76 16.35
C SER A 369 -3.64 -6.76 16.05
N PHE A 370 -4.17 -5.66 15.51
CA PHE A 370 -5.59 -5.55 15.20
C PHE A 370 -5.93 -6.04 13.80
N LEU A 371 -5.27 -5.53 12.76
CA LEU A 371 -5.53 -5.89 11.36
C LEU A 371 -4.85 -7.20 10.91
N GLY A 372 -3.83 -7.66 11.62
CA GLY A 372 -3.17 -8.94 11.32
C GLY A 372 -2.15 -8.88 10.17
N VAL A 373 -1.54 -7.71 9.92
CA VAL A 373 -0.43 -7.59 8.97
C VAL A 373 0.76 -8.41 9.45
N GLU A 374 1.37 -9.17 8.55
CA GLU A 374 2.51 -10.03 8.85
C GLU A 374 3.71 -9.21 9.37
N GLN A 375 4.29 -9.63 10.48
CA GLN A 375 5.41 -8.94 11.12
C GLN A 375 6.69 -9.76 10.99
N ASN A 376 7.77 -9.12 10.52
CA ASN A 376 9.09 -9.73 10.44
C ASN A 376 10.17 -8.79 11.01
N ASP A 377 11.18 -9.37 11.65
CA ASP A 377 12.30 -8.69 12.26
C ASP A 377 13.59 -8.76 11.43
N ALA A 378 13.53 -9.31 10.21
CA ALA A 378 14.68 -9.50 9.31
C ALA A 378 15.53 -8.23 9.15
N GLY A 379 14.91 -7.09 8.85
CA GLY A 379 15.62 -5.80 8.70
C GLY A 379 16.28 -5.33 10.00
N LEU A 380 15.60 -5.47 11.15
CA LEU A 380 16.15 -5.13 12.47
C LEU A 380 17.31 -6.03 12.86
N LEU A 381 17.20 -7.34 12.63
CA LEU A 381 18.26 -8.31 12.91
C LEU A 381 19.50 -8.01 12.05
N PHE A 382 19.29 -7.76 10.76
CA PHE A 382 20.37 -7.41 9.83
C PHE A 382 21.05 -6.10 10.24
N ASP A 383 20.27 -5.05 10.53
CA ASP A 383 20.83 -3.76 10.96
C ASP A 383 21.57 -3.86 12.30
N SER A 384 21.03 -4.63 13.25
CA SER A 384 21.69 -4.91 14.53
C SER A 384 23.03 -5.62 14.31
N LEU A 385 23.08 -6.62 13.43
CA LEU A 385 24.32 -7.30 13.06
C LEU A 385 25.33 -6.33 12.45
N MET A 386 24.90 -5.45 11.56
CA MET A 386 25.78 -4.45 10.94
C MET A 386 26.35 -3.45 11.96
N SER A 387 25.66 -3.22 13.08
CA SER A 387 26.10 -2.35 14.16
C SER A 387 26.90 -3.06 15.26
N VAL A 388 27.02 -4.39 15.25
CA VAL A 388 27.56 -5.16 16.39
C VAL A 388 29.00 -4.75 16.76
N ALA A 389 29.79 -4.30 15.79
CA ALA A 389 31.16 -3.84 16.00
C ALA A 389 31.26 -2.55 16.84
N THR A 390 30.19 -1.78 16.96
CA THR A 390 30.17 -0.54 17.77
C THR A 390 29.94 -0.81 19.25
N LEU A 391 29.57 -2.04 19.62
CA LEU A 391 29.44 -2.44 21.02
C LEU A 391 30.82 -2.52 21.68
N SER A 392 30.83 -2.41 23.02
CA SER A 392 32.05 -2.53 23.82
C SER A 392 32.76 -3.87 23.52
N PRO A 393 34.10 -3.89 23.40
CA PRO A 393 34.85 -5.11 23.16
C PRO A 393 34.91 -5.99 24.43
N ASP A 394 33.82 -6.68 24.73
CA ASP A 394 33.71 -7.69 25.77
C ASP A 394 33.10 -8.99 25.23
N CYS A 395 33.05 -10.04 26.05
CA CYS A 395 32.47 -11.32 25.65
C CYS A 395 31.00 -11.20 25.21
N SER A 396 30.26 -10.22 25.73
CA SER A 396 28.85 -10.00 25.40
C SER A 396 28.69 -9.57 23.93
N ARG A 397 29.59 -8.74 23.40
CA ARG A 397 29.57 -8.36 21.99
C ARG A 397 29.77 -9.56 21.08
N ASP A 398 30.75 -10.39 21.37
CA ASP A 398 31.11 -11.52 20.51
C ASP A 398 29.99 -12.58 20.53
N ASP A 399 29.38 -12.85 21.70
CA ASP A 399 28.19 -13.69 21.84
C ASP A 399 26.99 -13.11 21.06
N THR A 400 26.81 -11.79 21.09
CA THR A 400 25.75 -11.10 20.33
C THR A 400 25.98 -11.23 18.83
N ALA A 401 27.21 -11.08 18.35
CA ALA A 401 27.56 -11.28 16.94
C ALA A 401 27.26 -12.72 16.51
N ARG A 402 27.63 -13.71 17.34
CA ARG A 402 27.31 -15.12 17.08
C ARG A 402 25.81 -15.37 16.95
N GLY A 403 25.02 -14.87 17.91
CA GLY A 403 23.56 -15.00 17.90
C GLY A 403 22.90 -14.34 16.68
N LEU A 404 23.33 -13.12 16.33
CA LEU A 404 22.80 -12.38 15.19
C LEU A 404 23.17 -13.02 13.85
N LEU A 405 24.38 -13.58 13.69
CA LEU A 405 24.75 -14.34 12.49
C LEU A 405 23.83 -15.56 12.29
N VAL A 406 23.52 -16.28 13.36
CA VAL A 406 22.58 -17.41 13.31
C VAL A 406 21.17 -16.93 12.95
N ALA A 407 20.68 -15.88 13.60
CA ALA A 407 19.35 -15.35 13.33
C ALA A 407 19.19 -14.83 11.90
N VAL A 408 20.18 -14.08 11.40
CA VAL A 408 20.18 -13.59 10.00
C VAL A 408 20.26 -14.76 9.02
N SER A 409 21.07 -15.79 9.29
CA SER A 409 21.15 -17.00 8.44
C SER A 409 19.80 -17.68 8.24
N GLN A 410 18.97 -17.75 9.28
CA GLN A 410 17.62 -18.32 9.19
C GLN A 410 16.69 -17.49 8.29
N LYS A 411 16.94 -16.19 8.12
CA LYS A 411 16.16 -15.29 7.27
C LYS A 411 16.68 -15.22 5.83
N ILE A 412 17.89 -15.71 5.54
CA ILE A 412 18.50 -15.67 4.20
C ILE A 412 17.65 -16.33 3.10
N PRO A 413 17.04 -17.52 3.31
CA PRO A 413 16.25 -18.16 2.25
C PRO A 413 15.10 -17.29 1.72
N GLU A 414 14.52 -16.46 2.59
CA GLU A 414 13.38 -15.61 2.27
C GLU A 414 13.82 -14.18 1.90
N TYR A 415 14.70 -13.56 2.67
CA TYR A 415 15.07 -12.13 2.54
C TYR A 415 16.47 -11.88 1.96
N GLY A 416 17.22 -12.92 1.62
CA GLY A 416 18.60 -12.78 1.15
C GLY A 416 18.77 -11.97 -0.13
N HIS A 417 17.74 -11.88 -0.97
CA HIS A 417 17.73 -11.06 -2.19
C HIS A 417 17.68 -9.54 -1.89
N VAL A 418 17.13 -9.17 -0.73
CA VAL A 418 16.96 -7.78 -0.30
C VAL A 418 18.14 -7.26 0.52
N PHE A 419 18.80 -8.13 1.29
CA PHE A 419 19.89 -7.69 2.17
C PHE A 419 21.07 -7.09 1.41
N ASP A 420 21.61 -5.99 1.93
CA ASP A 420 22.76 -5.30 1.33
C ASP A 420 24.06 -6.11 1.52
N LYS A 421 24.35 -6.93 0.51
CA LYS A 421 25.57 -7.75 0.46
C LYS A 421 26.86 -6.92 0.49
N LYS A 422 26.86 -5.68 0.00
CA LYS A 422 28.04 -4.79 0.02
C LYS A 422 28.30 -4.28 1.43
N ARG A 423 27.25 -3.85 2.15
CA ARG A 423 27.34 -3.47 3.57
C ARG A 423 27.80 -4.65 4.41
N PHE A 424 27.19 -5.82 4.20
CA PHE A 424 27.56 -7.06 4.88
C PHE A 424 29.05 -7.41 4.70
N ALA A 425 29.58 -7.32 3.48
CA ALA A 425 30.97 -7.68 3.20
C ALA A 425 32.02 -6.73 3.83
N ARG A 426 31.66 -5.45 4.02
CA ARG A 426 32.57 -4.43 4.55
C ARG A 426 32.61 -4.39 6.07
N ASN A 427 31.52 -4.79 6.73
CA ASN A 427 31.39 -4.65 8.17
C ASN A 427 32.13 -5.78 8.92
N PRO A 428 32.85 -5.46 10.01
CA PRO A 428 33.51 -6.46 10.83
C PRO A 428 32.49 -7.14 11.77
N ILE A 429 31.92 -8.26 11.32
CA ILE A 429 30.83 -8.96 11.99
C ILE A 429 31.13 -10.42 12.31
N PHE A 430 32.21 -10.97 11.74
CA PHE A 430 32.58 -12.37 11.92
C PHE A 430 33.52 -12.52 13.10
N PRO A 431 33.12 -13.23 14.17
CA PRO A 431 34.04 -13.51 15.27
C PRO A 431 35.09 -14.52 14.81
N VAL A 432 36.36 -14.16 14.87
CA VAL A 432 37.50 -14.96 14.43
C VAL A 432 38.43 -15.17 15.62
N ALA A 433 38.63 -16.43 16.00
CA ALA A 433 39.63 -16.85 16.97
C ALA A 433 41.01 -16.85 16.32
N THR A 434 41.90 -16.03 16.86
CA THR A 434 43.30 -15.93 16.45
C THR A 434 44.14 -17.05 17.10
N PRO A 435 45.32 -17.40 16.53
CA PRO A 435 46.27 -18.32 17.16
C PRO A 435 46.63 -17.96 18.60
N ASP A 436 46.60 -16.67 18.91
CA ASP A 436 46.94 -16.07 20.20
C ASP A 436 45.85 -16.31 21.27
N GLY A 437 44.70 -16.87 20.88
CA GLY A 437 43.56 -17.14 21.75
C GLY A 437 42.58 -15.98 21.89
N HIS A 438 42.80 -14.86 21.21
CA HIS A 438 41.88 -13.71 21.20
C HIS A 438 40.82 -13.85 20.10
N VAL A 439 39.61 -13.37 20.37
CA VAL A 439 38.53 -13.28 19.38
C VAL A 439 38.43 -11.84 18.86
N LEU A 440 38.45 -11.69 17.54
CA LEU A 440 38.32 -10.40 16.86
C LEU A 440 37.12 -10.44 15.91
N LEU A 441 36.39 -9.34 15.81
CA LEU A 441 35.39 -9.20 14.75
C LEU A 441 36.08 -8.78 13.45
N CYS A 442 35.98 -9.63 12.44
CA CYS A 442 36.60 -9.44 11.13
C CYS A 442 35.54 -9.20 10.05
N ALA A 443 35.92 -8.42 9.04
CA ALA A 443 35.12 -8.27 7.83
C ALA A 443 35.33 -9.47 6.91
N SER A 444 34.42 -9.70 5.96
CA SER A 444 34.59 -10.80 4.99
C SER A 444 35.82 -10.62 4.10
N SER A 445 36.31 -9.39 3.92
CA SER A 445 37.55 -9.08 3.20
C SER A 445 38.83 -9.56 3.90
N MET A 446 38.78 -9.80 5.22
CA MET A 446 39.92 -10.33 5.97
C MET A 446 40.06 -11.84 5.74
N GLU A 447 41.28 -12.34 5.82
CA GLU A 447 41.58 -13.75 5.64
C GLU A 447 41.34 -14.53 6.94
N PHE A 448 40.44 -15.52 6.88
CA PHE A 448 40.17 -16.49 7.95
C PHE A 448 39.61 -17.77 7.34
N SER A 449 39.75 -18.89 8.04
CA SER A 449 39.25 -20.19 7.62
C SER A 449 38.00 -20.58 8.41
N ILE A 450 37.16 -21.44 7.82
CA ILE A 450 35.91 -21.89 8.46
C ILE A 450 36.02 -23.39 8.73
N ALA A 451 35.99 -23.77 10.01
CA ALA A 451 36.12 -25.16 10.41
C ALA A 451 34.76 -25.88 10.37
N ASP A 452 34.46 -26.46 9.21
CA ASP A 452 33.21 -27.18 8.92
C ASP A 452 33.19 -28.63 9.47
N ARG A 453 34.34 -29.16 9.88
CA ARG A 453 34.48 -30.51 10.46
C ARG A 453 35.18 -30.47 11.81
N LYS A 454 34.70 -31.30 12.74
CA LYS A 454 35.23 -31.37 14.11
C LYS A 454 36.73 -31.69 14.17
N HIS A 455 37.19 -32.72 13.45
CA HIS A 455 38.60 -33.10 13.44
C HIS A 455 39.51 -32.00 12.86
N LEU A 456 39.03 -31.25 11.85
CA LEU A 456 39.79 -30.12 11.27
C LEU A 456 39.85 -28.95 12.25
N LYS A 457 38.74 -28.65 12.95
CA LYS A 457 38.72 -27.64 14.00
C LYS A 457 39.76 -27.95 15.08
N GLU A 458 39.77 -29.18 15.56
CA GLU A 458 40.70 -29.62 16.62
C GLU A 458 42.16 -29.59 16.15
N ALA A 459 42.45 -30.03 14.92
CA ALA A 459 43.82 -30.09 14.40
C ALA A 459 44.45 -28.69 14.18
N PHE A 460 43.64 -27.71 13.77
CA PHE A 460 44.09 -26.35 13.44
C PHE A 460 43.78 -25.29 14.52
N ALA A 461 43.16 -25.69 15.65
CA ALA A 461 42.93 -24.81 16.79
C ALA A 461 44.25 -24.21 17.29
N GLY A 462 44.27 -22.89 17.51
CA GLY A 462 45.48 -22.16 17.93
C GLY A 462 46.56 -22.03 16.87
N LYS A 463 46.31 -22.41 15.61
CA LYS A 463 47.29 -22.36 14.50
C LYS A 463 46.83 -21.52 13.31
N LEU A 464 45.51 -21.40 13.12
CA LEU A 464 44.89 -20.59 12.07
C LEU A 464 43.96 -19.55 12.69
N ASN A 465 43.69 -18.49 11.93
CA ASN A 465 42.54 -17.62 12.16
C ASN A 465 41.28 -18.39 11.79
N LEU A 466 40.54 -18.87 12.79
CA LEU A 466 39.34 -19.68 12.60
C LEU A 466 38.10 -18.87 12.95
N LEU A 467 37.06 -18.95 12.12
CA LEU A 467 35.74 -18.47 12.51
C LEU A 467 35.32 -19.16 13.82
N ASP A 468 35.02 -18.36 14.85
CA ASP A 468 34.76 -18.80 16.23
C ASP A 468 33.37 -19.41 16.37
N PHE A 469 33.16 -20.52 15.67
CA PHE A 469 31.98 -21.36 15.76
C PHE A 469 32.41 -22.82 15.87
N ASP A 470 31.61 -23.62 16.55
CA ASP A 470 31.70 -25.08 16.44
C ASP A 470 31.05 -25.56 15.13
N PRO A 471 31.41 -26.76 14.63
CA PRO A 471 30.91 -27.26 13.35
C PRO A 471 29.38 -27.34 13.24
N LYS A 472 28.67 -27.58 14.36
CA LYS A 472 27.19 -27.59 14.34
C LYS A 472 26.67 -26.18 14.09
N THR A 473 27.27 -25.17 14.71
CA THR A 473 26.86 -23.78 14.45
C THR A 473 27.27 -23.30 13.07
N VAL A 474 28.43 -23.73 12.54
CA VAL A 474 28.81 -23.52 11.13
C VAL A 474 27.73 -24.04 10.19
N TRP A 475 27.19 -25.24 10.46
CA TRP A 475 26.05 -25.79 9.71
C TRP A 475 24.79 -24.92 9.81
N MET A 476 24.47 -24.38 11.00
CA MET A 476 23.32 -23.48 11.17
C MET A 476 23.46 -22.16 10.39
N ILE A 477 24.69 -21.69 10.16
CA ILE A 477 24.96 -20.47 9.39
C ILE A 477 25.28 -20.71 7.91
N ASP A 478 25.18 -21.94 7.42
CA ASP A 478 25.61 -22.32 6.06
C ASP A 478 24.90 -21.50 4.97
N ASN A 479 23.59 -21.28 5.10
CA ASN A 479 22.83 -20.42 4.17
C ASN A 479 23.46 -19.03 4.03
N LEU A 480 23.86 -18.42 5.15
CA LEU A 480 24.53 -17.12 5.17
C LEU A 480 25.95 -17.19 4.60
N LEU A 481 26.72 -18.25 4.90
CA LEU A 481 28.07 -18.42 4.37
C LEU A 481 28.07 -18.61 2.85
N VAL A 482 27.16 -19.43 2.33
CA VAL A 482 26.96 -19.64 0.89
C VAL A 482 26.47 -18.35 0.22
N TRP A 483 25.46 -17.69 0.79
CA TRP A 483 24.95 -16.41 0.30
C TRP A 483 26.06 -15.34 0.24
N ALA A 484 26.94 -15.30 1.24
CA ALA A 484 28.08 -14.39 1.29
C ALA A 484 29.25 -14.79 0.37
N GLY A 485 29.24 -16.00 -0.20
CA GLY A 485 30.33 -16.54 -1.01
C GLY A 485 31.58 -16.93 -0.19
N LEU A 486 31.39 -17.30 1.08
CA LEU A 486 32.44 -17.69 2.02
C LEU A 486 32.61 -19.20 2.14
N ASP A 487 31.78 -19.99 1.48
CA ASP A 487 31.84 -21.46 1.45
C ASP A 487 33.16 -22.01 0.86
N GLN A 488 33.86 -21.20 0.05
CA GLN A 488 35.20 -21.54 -0.43
C GLN A 488 36.26 -21.52 0.68
N ARG A 489 35.95 -21.01 1.88
CA ARG A 489 36.88 -20.94 3.02
C ARG A 489 36.77 -22.12 3.97
N TYR A 490 35.92 -23.11 3.66
CA TYR A 490 35.82 -24.33 4.44
C TYR A 490 37.16 -25.07 4.47
N LEU A 491 37.58 -25.50 5.67
CA LEU A 491 38.81 -26.26 5.83
C LEU A 491 38.75 -27.57 5.03
N SER A 492 37.58 -28.21 4.92
CA SER A 492 37.41 -29.41 4.11
C SER A 492 37.72 -29.25 2.62
N ARG A 493 37.77 -28.02 2.10
CA ARG A 493 38.12 -27.69 0.71
C ARG A 493 39.57 -27.24 0.53
N ASN A 494 40.19 -26.71 1.58
CA ASN A 494 41.50 -26.05 1.51
C ASN A 494 42.62 -26.84 2.22
N VAL A 495 42.28 -27.90 2.94
CA VAL A 495 43.24 -28.76 3.63
C VAL A 495 43.53 -29.99 2.77
N GLU A 496 44.81 -30.19 2.47
CA GLU A 496 45.31 -31.39 1.83
C GLU A 496 45.87 -32.35 2.87
N ASP A 497 45.58 -33.64 2.75
CA ASP A 497 46.28 -34.66 3.52
C ASP A 497 47.54 -35.09 2.75
N LYS A 498 48.71 -34.71 3.26
CA LYS A 498 49.99 -35.26 2.83
C LYS A 498 50.21 -36.56 3.57
N GLY A 499 50.48 -37.61 2.81
CA GLY A 499 50.79 -38.95 3.30
C GLY A 499 51.93 -38.98 4.33
N PRO A 500 52.36 -40.19 4.73
CA PRO A 500 53.21 -40.36 5.90
C PRO A 500 54.51 -39.56 5.76
N ALA A 501 54.95 -38.98 6.87
CA ALA A 501 56.18 -38.19 6.92
C ALA A 501 57.46 -39.01 6.69
N ASP A 502 57.35 -40.35 6.78
CA ASP A 502 58.43 -41.32 6.66
C ASP A 502 58.00 -42.41 5.66
N GLU A 503 58.96 -42.95 4.90
CA GLU A 503 58.71 -44.05 3.95
C GLU A 503 59.06 -45.43 4.54
N ASP A 504 59.75 -45.47 5.69
CA ASP A 504 60.21 -46.70 6.35
C ASP A 504 59.28 -47.14 7.49
N PHE A 505 58.12 -47.69 7.14
CA PHE A 505 57.12 -48.17 8.12
C PHE A 505 56.77 -49.66 7.96
N LYS A 506 56.50 -50.34 9.08
CA LYS A 506 56.05 -51.74 9.09
C LYS A 506 54.57 -51.83 8.77
N SER A 507 54.19 -52.70 7.84
CA SER A 507 52.81 -52.87 7.40
C SER A 507 52.36 -54.34 7.40
N ILE A 508 51.07 -54.56 7.58
CA ILE A 508 50.39 -55.86 7.48
C ILE A 508 49.48 -55.82 6.25
N GLU A 509 49.59 -56.81 5.37
CA GLU A 509 48.70 -56.92 4.21
C GLU A 509 47.29 -57.37 4.61
N LEU A 510 46.29 -56.62 4.16
CA LEU A 510 44.88 -56.93 4.28
C LEU A 510 44.36 -57.43 2.93
N GLY A 511 44.34 -58.75 2.77
CA GLY A 511 44.02 -59.40 1.51
C GLY A 511 42.56 -59.23 1.09
N GLY A 512 42.33 -59.05 -0.22
CA GLY A 512 41.00 -59.18 -0.81
C GLY A 512 40.09 -57.97 -0.68
N GLU A 513 40.55 -56.83 -0.16
CA GLU A 513 39.69 -55.64 0.01
C GLU A 513 39.29 -54.98 -1.32
N ILE A 514 40.26 -54.85 -2.23
CA ILE A 514 40.05 -54.27 -3.57
C ILE A 514 39.99 -55.36 -4.64
N SER A 515 40.93 -56.30 -4.60
CA SER A 515 41.06 -57.36 -5.62
C SER A 515 39.79 -58.18 -5.81
N SER A 516 39.09 -58.49 -4.71
CA SER A 516 37.81 -59.22 -4.78
C SER A 516 36.65 -58.42 -5.38
N LYS A 517 36.81 -57.10 -5.54
CA LYS A 517 35.81 -56.15 -6.07
C LYS A 517 36.25 -55.49 -7.38
N ALA A 518 37.39 -55.91 -7.93
CA ALA A 518 38.04 -55.30 -9.08
C ALA A 518 37.11 -55.17 -10.31
N SER A 519 36.36 -56.23 -10.64
CA SER A 519 35.42 -56.22 -11.77
C SER A 519 34.33 -55.16 -11.64
N GLN A 520 33.89 -54.89 -10.42
CA GLN A 520 32.81 -53.95 -10.11
C GLN A 520 33.32 -52.50 -10.02
N LEU A 521 34.54 -52.31 -9.49
CA LEU A 521 35.23 -51.02 -9.53
C LEU A 521 35.57 -50.61 -10.97
N LEU A 522 35.98 -51.56 -11.82
CA LEU A 522 36.18 -51.33 -13.25
C LEU A 522 34.88 -50.91 -13.94
N ARG A 523 33.75 -51.53 -13.58
CA ARG A 523 32.42 -51.18 -14.09
C ARG A 523 32.04 -49.73 -13.80
N ILE A 524 32.30 -49.26 -12.57
CA ILE A 524 32.16 -47.84 -12.21
C ILE A 524 33.10 -46.97 -13.06
N ALA A 525 34.38 -47.34 -13.16
CA ALA A 525 35.38 -46.56 -13.91
C ALA A 525 35.00 -46.39 -15.40
N VAL A 526 34.46 -47.43 -16.04
CA VAL A 526 33.97 -47.37 -17.44
C VAL A 526 32.73 -46.48 -17.55
N HIS A 527 31.76 -46.64 -16.65
CA HIS A 527 30.51 -45.87 -16.66
C HIS A 527 30.75 -44.36 -16.52
N PHE A 528 31.63 -43.97 -15.58
CA PHE A 528 32.02 -42.57 -15.39
C PHE A 528 33.13 -42.09 -16.32
N ARG A 529 33.44 -42.85 -17.39
CA ARG A 529 34.39 -42.48 -18.47
C ARG A 529 35.79 -42.13 -17.97
N SER A 530 36.31 -42.92 -17.03
CA SER A 530 37.68 -42.77 -16.51
C SER A 530 38.70 -42.66 -17.65
N PRO A 531 39.69 -41.74 -17.56
CA PRO A 531 40.81 -41.68 -18.52
C PRO A 531 41.57 -43.00 -18.65
N ARG A 532 41.57 -43.81 -17.58
CA ARG A 532 42.24 -45.13 -17.50
C ARG A 532 41.46 -46.25 -18.22
N THR A 533 40.28 -45.95 -18.81
CA THR A 533 39.47 -46.92 -19.59
C THR A 533 39.24 -46.50 -21.05
N THR A 534 39.98 -45.49 -21.52
CA THR A 534 39.82 -44.89 -22.87
C THR A 534 40.13 -45.84 -24.03
N THR A 535 41.00 -46.82 -23.83
CA THR A 535 41.33 -47.85 -24.82
C THR A 535 41.10 -49.24 -24.26
N PRO A 536 40.83 -50.26 -25.10
CA PRO A 536 40.72 -51.64 -24.63
C PRO A 536 41.95 -52.11 -23.84
N LYS A 537 43.15 -51.70 -24.27
CA LYS A 537 44.40 -51.99 -23.57
C LYS A 537 44.46 -51.34 -22.18
N ALA A 538 44.05 -50.07 -22.06
CA ALA A 538 44.00 -49.36 -20.79
C ALA A 538 42.97 -49.99 -19.83
N THR A 539 41.80 -50.39 -20.35
CA THR A 539 40.77 -51.08 -19.57
C THR A 539 41.24 -52.44 -19.06
N SER A 540 41.93 -53.23 -19.89
CA SER A 540 42.54 -54.50 -19.47
C SER A 540 43.64 -54.30 -18.43
N TRP A 541 44.49 -53.29 -18.62
CA TRP A 541 45.52 -52.93 -17.64
C TRP A 541 44.90 -52.52 -16.29
N LEU A 542 43.87 -51.66 -16.30
CA LEU A 542 43.21 -51.23 -15.07
C LEU A 542 42.55 -52.39 -14.33
N ARG A 543 41.96 -53.35 -15.07
CA ARG A 543 41.44 -54.59 -14.50
C ARG A 543 42.53 -55.36 -13.75
N GLU A 544 43.66 -55.60 -14.42
CA GLU A 544 44.78 -56.35 -13.86
C GLU A 544 45.35 -55.65 -12.60
N VAL A 545 45.49 -54.32 -12.65
CA VAL A 545 45.96 -53.51 -11.52
C VAL A 545 45.01 -53.61 -10.33
N LEU A 546 43.69 -53.55 -10.55
CA LEU A 546 42.70 -53.67 -9.48
C LEU A 546 42.64 -55.10 -8.91
N GLU A 547 42.78 -56.14 -9.76
CA GLU A 547 42.81 -57.55 -9.36
C GLU A 547 44.03 -57.90 -8.49
N HIS A 548 45.14 -57.18 -8.64
CA HIS A 548 46.36 -57.34 -7.85
C HIS A 548 46.59 -56.20 -6.85
N ALA A 549 45.57 -55.37 -6.59
CA ALA A 549 45.71 -54.25 -5.67
C ALA A 549 45.84 -54.73 -4.23
N GLU A 550 46.83 -54.19 -3.52
CA GLU A 550 47.14 -54.54 -2.13
C GLU A 550 46.70 -53.42 -1.19
N VAL A 551 46.05 -53.79 -0.09
CA VAL A 551 45.80 -52.88 1.04
C VAL A 551 46.75 -53.28 2.16
N ARG A 552 47.49 -52.32 2.71
CA ARG A 552 48.49 -52.53 3.75
C ARG A 552 48.19 -51.63 4.95
N LEU A 553 47.88 -52.24 6.09
CA LEU A 553 47.65 -51.55 7.35
C LEU A 553 48.97 -51.25 8.03
N VAL A 554 49.16 -49.99 8.43
CA VAL A 554 50.41 -49.50 9.01
C VAL A 554 50.15 -49.05 10.45
N SER A 555 50.96 -49.55 11.38
CA SER A 555 50.87 -49.14 12.79
C SER A 555 51.52 -47.76 12.97
N GLY A 556 50.77 -46.79 13.50
CA GLY A 556 51.25 -45.44 13.76
C GLY A 556 51.44 -44.59 12.51
N PHE A 557 50.55 -44.72 11.52
CA PHE A 557 50.67 -44.06 10.23
C PHE A 557 50.29 -42.57 10.32
N ARG A 558 51.26 -41.76 10.75
CA ARG A 558 51.06 -40.31 10.94
C ARG A 558 51.10 -39.58 9.60
N SER A 559 49.95 -39.09 9.17
CA SER A 559 49.88 -38.14 8.06
C SER A 559 49.78 -36.70 8.56
N ARG A 560 50.04 -35.74 7.67
CA ARG A 560 49.97 -34.31 7.99
C ARG A 560 48.92 -33.63 7.12
N LEU A 561 48.01 -32.94 7.80
CA LEU A 561 47.10 -32.00 7.16
C LEU A 561 47.86 -30.71 6.86
N VAL A 562 47.79 -30.28 5.60
CA VAL A 562 48.49 -29.10 5.11
C VAL A 562 47.46 -28.09 4.63
N TYR A 563 47.45 -26.94 5.31
CA TYR A 563 46.71 -25.77 4.87
C TYR A 563 47.67 -24.81 4.18
N ARG A 564 47.36 -24.40 2.95
CA ARG A 564 48.15 -23.40 2.21
C ARG A 564 47.41 -22.07 2.16
N SER A 565 48.10 -21.01 2.59
CA SER A 565 47.66 -19.63 2.47
C SER A 565 48.79 -18.82 1.83
N GLY A 566 48.59 -18.40 0.57
CA GLY A 566 49.63 -17.78 -0.24
C GLY A 566 50.89 -18.65 -0.34
N ASN A 567 52.02 -18.11 0.11
CA ASN A 567 53.32 -18.81 0.11
C ASN A 567 53.61 -19.56 1.42
N ALA A 568 52.73 -19.48 2.42
CA ALA A 568 52.90 -20.16 3.70
C ALA A 568 52.09 -21.46 3.72
N ALA A 569 52.69 -22.51 4.30
CA ALA A 569 52.03 -23.78 4.56
C ALA A 569 52.07 -24.08 6.05
N ILE A 570 50.91 -24.38 6.63
CA ILE A 570 50.77 -24.80 8.02
C ILE A 570 50.48 -26.28 8.01
N GLU A 571 51.40 -27.06 8.58
CA GLU A 571 51.30 -28.51 8.68
C GLU A 571 50.92 -28.92 10.11
N VAL A 572 49.94 -29.81 10.23
CA VAL A 572 49.47 -30.34 11.52
C VAL A 572 49.27 -31.83 11.42
N ASP A 573 49.45 -32.55 12.52
CA ASP A 573 49.19 -34.00 12.55
C ASP A 573 47.71 -34.27 12.23
N ASN A 574 47.46 -35.25 11.36
CA ASN A 574 46.11 -35.68 11.04
C ASN A 574 45.57 -36.60 12.15
N PRO A 575 44.56 -36.17 12.92
CA PRO A 575 43.98 -37.00 13.98
C PRO A 575 43.19 -38.21 13.45
N MET A 576 42.85 -38.24 12.16
CA MET A 576 42.13 -39.36 11.52
C MET A 576 43.06 -40.47 11.01
N GLY A 577 44.38 -40.34 11.20
CA GLY A 577 45.36 -41.23 10.60
C GLY A 577 45.52 -41.00 9.09
N GLY A 578 46.59 -41.52 8.52
CA GLY A 578 46.89 -41.32 7.10
C GLY A 578 46.24 -42.31 6.16
N LEU A 579 46.11 -41.89 4.91
CA LEU A 579 45.82 -42.75 3.77
C LEU A 579 46.69 -42.33 2.57
N ALA A 580 47.41 -43.28 1.98
CA ALA A 580 48.21 -43.03 0.78
C ALA A 580 47.96 -44.11 -0.28
N ILE A 581 47.77 -43.69 -1.52
CA ILE A 581 47.66 -44.57 -2.69
C ILE A 581 48.94 -44.40 -3.50
N LYS A 582 49.73 -45.48 -3.64
CA LYS A 582 50.95 -45.50 -4.46
C LYS A 582 50.74 -46.37 -5.69
N ASP A 583 50.97 -45.80 -6.87
CA ASP A 583 50.87 -46.43 -8.20
C ASP A 583 52.28 -46.46 -8.82
N THR A 584 53.08 -47.48 -8.48
CA THR A 584 54.50 -47.57 -8.90
C THR A 584 54.79 -48.84 -9.68
N VAL A 585 54.69 -50.01 -9.03
CA VAL A 585 54.85 -51.36 -9.62
C VAL A 585 53.53 -52.14 -9.59
N GLY A 586 52.48 -51.50 -9.06
CA GLY A 586 51.15 -52.03 -8.76
C GLY A 586 50.43 -51.03 -7.85
N LEU A 587 49.12 -51.21 -7.67
CA LEU A 587 48.31 -50.34 -6.82
C LEU A 587 48.41 -50.80 -5.35
N VAL A 588 49.12 -50.02 -4.52
CA VAL A 588 49.26 -50.30 -3.08
C VAL A 588 48.65 -49.16 -2.26
N ILE A 589 47.70 -49.51 -1.39
CA ILE A 589 47.01 -48.59 -0.50
C ILE A 589 47.55 -48.78 0.91
N TYR A 590 48.18 -47.75 1.44
CA TYR A 590 48.64 -47.71 2.82
C TYR A 590 47.61 -46.95 3.66
N ALA A 591 47.17 -47.54 4.76
CA ALA A 591 46.23 -46.92 5.68
C ALA A 591 46.66 -47.13 7.13
N ASP A 592 46.29 -46.20 8.00
CA ASP A 592 46.45 -46.37 9.44
C ASP A 592 45.62 -47.54 9.97
N ASP A 593 46.26 -48.46 10.70
CA ASP A 593 45.62 -49.66 11.24
C ASP A 593 44.49 -49.32 12.23
N GLU A 594 44.74 -48.40 13.16
CA GLU A 594 43.78 -48.02 14.20
C GLU A 594 42.54 -47.32 13.63
N ASN A 595 42.69 -46.60 12.51
CA ASN A 595 41.63 -45.81 11.89
C ASN A 595 41.09 -46.39 10.57
N TRP A 596 41.52 -47.59 10.15
CA TRP A 596 41.18 -48.17 8.84
C TRP A 596 39.67 -48.16 8.54
N GLU A 597 38.85 -48.63 9.48
CA GLU A 597 37.39 -48.70 9.27
C GLU A 597 36.78 -47.32 9.03
N ILE A 598 37.27 -46.27 9.70
CA ILE A 598 36.82 -44.90 9.50
C ILE A 598 37.31 -44.37 8.15
N LEU A 599 38.58 -44.59 7.81
CA LEU A 599 39.17 -44.17 6.54
C LEU A 599 38.48 -44.82 5.34
N LYS A 600 38.16 -46.12 5.45
CA LYS A 600 37.43 -46.92 4.47
C LYS A 600 36.02 -46.37 4.20
N GLN A 601 35.37 -45.82 5.22
CA GLN A 601 34.03 -45.22 5.10
C GLN A 601 34.09 -43.78 4.56
N THR A 602 35.13 -43.02 4.88
CA THR A 602 35.15 -41.56 4.70
C THR A 602 36.03 -41.12 3.54
N VAL A 603 37.36 -41.24 3.68
CA VAL A 603 38.37 -40.65 2.78
C VAL A 603 38.70 -41.59 1.62
N PHE A 604 38.81 -42.89 1.87
CA PHE A 604 39.29 -43.87 0.89
C PHE A 604 38.43 -43.97 -0.37
N PRO A 605 37.08 -44.02 -0.31
CA PRO A 605 36.26 -44.15 -1.52
C PRO A 605 36.50 -43.00 -2.51
N ARG A 606 36.65 -41.78 -1.99
CA ARG A 606 36.92 -40.60 -2.80
C ARG A 606 38.34 -40.63 -3.36
N ARG A 607 39.36 -40.90 -2.54
CA ARG A 607 40.76 -40.95 -3.00
C ARG A 607 40.98 -42.04 -4.04
N LEU A 608 40.34 -43.21 -3.87
CA LEU A 608 40.39 -44.29 -4.86
C LEU A 608 39.75 -43.84 -6.17
N LEU A 609 38.62 -43.15 -6.10
CA LEU A 609 37.93 -42.65 -7.29
C LEU A 609 38.71 -41.51 -7.98
N GLU A 610 39.29 -40.59 -7.22
CA GLU A 610 40.21 -39.57 -7.76
C GLU A 610 41.37 -40.24 -8.49
N TRP A 611 42.00 -41.26 -7.91
CA TRP A 611 43.04 -42.03 -8.60
C TRP A 611 42.51 -42.72 -9.88
N LEU A 612 41.32 -43.31 -9.83
CA LEU A 612 40.66 -43.91 -11.00
C LEU A 612 40.39 -42.87 -12.10
N THR A 613 40.12 -41.61 -11.74
CA THR A 613 39.81 -40.53 -12.70
C THR A 613 41.01 -39.65 -13.06
N THR A 614 42.19 -39.86 -12.46
CA THR A 614 43.44 -39.21 -12.84
C THR A 614 43.96 -39.75 -14.16
N CYS A 615 44.20 -38.85 -15.12
CA CYS A 615 44.82 -39.17 -16.39
C CYS A 615 46.31 -39.55 -16.19
N PRO A 616 46.73 -40.76 -16.59
CA PRO A 616 48.12 -41.21 -16.40
C PRO A 616 49.17 -40.31 -17.07
N ASP A 617 48.83 -39.65 -18.18
CA ASP A 617 49.77 -38.85 -18.97
C ASP A 617 49.89 -37.39 -18.50
N THR A 618 48.83 -36.84 -17.89
CA THR A 618 48.77 -35.42 -17.51
C THR A 618 48.73 -35.19 -16.00
N ASP A 619 48.55 -36.25 -15.21
CA ASP A 619 48.36 -36.24 -13.75
C ASP A 619 47.20 -35.34 -13.29
N VAL A 620 46.26 -35.02 -14.19
CA VAL A 620 45.06 -34.24 -13.89
C VAL A 620 43.90 -35.20 -13.58
N ALA A 621 43.35 -35.08 -12.37
CA ALA A 621 42.11 -35.74 -11.97
C ALA A 621 40.90 -35.13 -12.69
N GLN A 622 40.09 -35.95 -13.36
CA GLN A 622 38.77 -35.52 -13.82
C GLN A 622 37.81 -35.34 -12.63
N HIS A 623 36.80 -34.49 -12.82
CA HIS A 623 35.78 -34.20 -11.81
C HIS A 623 35.11 -35.48 -11.29
N VAL A 624 35.13 -35.66 -9.98
CA VAL A 624 34.55 -36.80 -9.27
C VAL A 624 33.14 -36.46 -8.80
N THR A 625 32.14 -37.23 -9.21
CA THR A 625 30.74 -37.04 -8.79
C THR A 625 30.47 -37.70 -7.43
N GLU A 626 29.59 -37.10 -6.60
CA GLU A 626 29.21 -37.69 -5.31
C GLU A 626 28.52 -39.05 -5.47
N GLN A 627 27.77 -39.25 -6.55
CA GLN A 627 27.14 -40.53 -6.87
C GLN A 627 28.20 -41.63 -7.04
N ALA A 628 29.28 -41.35 -7.78
CA ALA A 628 30.36 -42.30 -7.97
C ALA A 628 31.10 -42.59 -6.65
N VAL A 629 31.35 -41.57 -5.81
CA VAL A 629 31.92 -41.76 -4.47
C VAL A 629 31.03 -42.64 -3.61
N GLY A 630 29.71 -42.43 -3.66
CA GLY A 630 28.71 -43.22 -2.95
C GLY A 630 28.71 -44.69 -3.38
N LEU A 631 28.77 -44.96 -4.69
CA LEU A 631 28.83 -46.32 -5.22
C LEU A 631 30.12 -47.04 -4.81
N VAL A 632 31.28 -46.38 -4.94
CA VAL A 632 32.57 -46.93 -4.49
C VAL A 632 32.53 -47.21 -2.99
N ARG A 633 31.99 -46.30 -2.17
CA ARG A 633 31.80 -46.51 -0.72
C ARG A 633 30.94 -47.75 -0.46
N SER A 634 29.82 -47.90 -1.14
CA SER A 634 28.93 -49.06 -0.96
C SER A 634 29.63 -50.36 -1.33
N ILE A 635 30.37 -50.40 -2.45
CA ILE A 635 31.14 -51.57 -2.88
C ILE A 635 32.18 -51.96 -1.83
N LEU A 636 33.02 -51.00 -1.41
CA LEU A 636 34.13 -51.26 -0.49
C LEU A 636 33.63 -51.81 0.86
N ASN A 637 32.45 -51.39 1.30
CA ASN A 637 31.87 -51.81 2.58
C ASN A 637 31.06 -53.12 2.52
N ILE A 638 30.85 -53.70 1.34
CA ILE A 638 30.25 -55.04 1.24
C ILE A 638 31.28 -56.09 1.65
N THR A 639 30.95 -56.87 2.68
CA THR A 639 31.80 -57.95 3.18
C THR A 639 32.05 -58.99 2.11
N ASN A 640 33.23 -59.64 2.15
CA ASN A 640 33.65 -60.55 1.09
C ASN A 640 32.70 -61.75 0.88
N GLY A 641 31.98 -62.17 1.93
CA GLY A 641 30.93 -63.20 1.83
C GLY A 641 29.62 -62.78 1.13
N ARG A 642 29.44 -61.50 0.78
CA ARG A 642 28.19 -60.95 0.20
C ARG A 642 28.39 -60.25 -1.15
N GLN A 643 29.51 -60.47 -1.82
CA GLN A 643 29.86 -59.80 -3.08
C GLN A 643 28.87 -60.06 -4.23
N HIS A 644 28.12 -61.17 -4.19
CA HIS A 644 27.07 -61.49 -5.17
C HIS A 644 25.94 -60.44 -5.24
N VAL A 645 25.85 -59.54 -4.24
CA VAL A 645 24.88 -58.43 -4.22
C VAL A 645 25.37 -57.23 -5.04
N ILE A 646 26.69 -57.07 -5.23
CA ILE A 646 27.28 -55.89 -5.88
C ILE A 646 26.77 -55.70 -7.32
N PRO A 647 26.72 -56.72 -8.19
CA PRO A 647 26.22 -56.52 -9.56
C PRO A 647 24.77 -56.04 -9.60
N LYS A 648 23.89 -56.65 -8.78
CA LYS A 648 22.47 -56.26 -8.67
C LYS A 648 22.29 -54.82 -8.18
N MET A 649 23.15 -54.39 -7.25
CA MET A 649 23.16 -53.01 -6.75
C MET A 649 23.56 -52.04 -7.87
N LEU A 650 24.60 -52.37 -8.64
CA LEU A 650 25.05 -51.55 -9.76
C LEU A 650 23.99 -51.48 -10.89
N ASP A 651 23.29 -52.59 -11.17
CA ASP A 651 22.19 -52.62 -12.12
C ASP A 651 21.04 -51.69 -11.69
N ALA A 652 20.67 -51.74 -10.40
CA ALA A 652 19.61 -50.89 -9.83
C ALA A 652 19.95 -49.40 -9.88
N GLU A 653 21.25 -49.06 -9.79
CA GLU A 653 21.78 -47.70 -9.89
C GLU A 653 22.01 -47.26 -11.35
N GLY A 654 21.63 -48.09 -12.34
CA GLY A 654 21.76 -47.79 -13.76
C GLY A 654 23.21 -47.82 -14.30
N ILE A 655 24.13 -48.41 -13.54
CA ILE A 655 25.51 -48.61 -13.98
C ILE A 655 25.51 -49.74 -14.99
N VAL A 656 26.07 -49.54 -16.18
CA VAL A 656 26.00 -50.53 -17.28
C VAL A 656 27.00 -51.66 -17.05
N ASP A 657 26.64 -52.90 -17.36
CA ASP A 657 27.57 -54.03 -17.33
C ASP A 657 28.59 -53.95 -18.47
N ILE A 658 29.86 -54.24 -18.19
CA ILE A 658 30.94 -54.10 -19.18
C ILE A 658 30.80 -55.13 -20.31
N GLU A 659 30.33 -56.35 -20.01
CA GLU A 659 30.15 -57.41 -21.01
C GLU A 659 28.98 -57.06 -21.93
N GLU A 660 27.87 -56.59 -21.38
CA GLU A 660 26.73 -56.09 -22.15
C GLU A 660 27.11 -54.87 -23.01
N LEU A 661 27.89 -53.93 -22.45
CA LEU A 661 28.38 -52.76 -23.16
C LEU A 661 29.31 -53.15 -24.32
N ASN A 662 30.20 -54.12 -24.10
CA ASN A 662 31.11 -54.62 -25.14
C ASN A 662 30.39 -55.44 -26.23
N ALA A 663 29.25 -56.05 -25.90
CA ALA A 663 28.38 -56.74 -26.85
C ALA A 663 27.50 -55.78 -27.68
N SER A 664 27.38 -54.50 -27.25
CA SER A 664 26.61 -53.50 -27.98
C SER A 664 27.28 -53.12 -29.31
N PRO A 665 26.54 -53.15 -30.43
CA PRO A 665 27.06 -52.76 -31.74
C PRO A 665 27.38 -51.26 -31.84
N TYR A 666 26.89 -50.46 -30.89
CA TYR A 666 27.05 -49.00 -30.88
C TYR A 666 28.25 -48.52 -30.05
N TRP A 667 28.82 -49.36 -29.19
CA TRP A 667 29.93 -48.97 -28.31
C TRP A 667 31.28 -48.85 -29.05
N ARG A 668 31.54 -49.74 -30.01
CA ARG A 668 32.83 -49.81 -30.73
C ARG A 668 33.01 -48.82 -31.89
N VAL A 669 32.01 -48.01 -32.22
CA VAL A 669 32.10 -47.08 -33.37
C VAL A 669 32.91 -45.79 -33.03
N ASN A 670 33.15 -45.51 -31.75
CA ASN A 670 33.87 -44.30 -31.31
C ASN A 670 35.31 -44.51 -30.83
N SER A 671 35.81 -45.75 -30.73
CA SER A 671 37.17 -46.04 -30.21
C SER A 671 38.24 -46.28 -31.28
N GLU A 672 37.88 -46.34 -32.58
CA GLU A 672 38.82 -46.62 -33.69
C GLU A 672 39.10 -45.43 -34.64
N ARG A 673 38.67 -44.20 -34.34
CA ARG A 673 39.22 -43.02 -35.05
C ARG A 673 40.53 -42.58 -34.43
N ALA A 674 41.62 -43.15 -34.91
CA ALA A 674 42.92 -42.51 -34.78
C ALA A 674 42.88 -41.11 -35.44
N PRO A 675 43.53 -40.07 -34.88
CA PRO A 675 43.72 -38.82 -35.59
C PRO A 675 44.73 -39.07 -36.72
N GLU A 676 44.33 -38.86 -37.98
CA GLU A 676 45.30 -38.85 -39.07
C GLU A 676 46.31 -37.71 -38.87
N PRO A 677 47.60 -37.94 -39.15
CA PRO A 677 48.61 -36.90 -39.05
C PRO A 677 48.35 -35.83 -40.12
N SER A 678 48.27 -34.58 -39.66
CA SER A 678 48.22 -33.40 -40.51
C SER A 678 49.40 -33.39 -41.49
N SER A 679 49.14 -33.69 -42.76
CA SER A 679 50.01 -33.26 -43.85
C SER A 679 49.24 -32.32 -44.76
N SER A 680 49.76 -31.10 -44.80
CA SER A 680 49.36 -30.01 -45.68
C SER A 680 49.34 -30.44 -47.15
N LYS A 681 48.24 -30.17 -47.87
CA LYS A 681 48.19 -29.26 -49.05
C LYS A 681 46.91 -29.45 -49.87
N THR A 682 46.19 -28.33 -50.03
CA THR A 682 45.51 -27.81 -51.24
C THR A 682 44.78 -28.79 -52.16
N ALA A 683 43.47 -28.61 -52.32
CA ALA A 683 42.88 -27.82 -53.42
C ALA A 683 41.44 -28.21 -53.76
N GLN A 684 40.61 -27.18 -53.90
CA GLN A 684 39.51 -27.02 -54.87
C GLN A 684 38.23 -27.88 -54.72
N PHE A 685 37.17 -27.20 -54.27
CA PHE A 685 35.79 -27.55 -54.61
C PHE A 685 35.31 -26.66 -55.78
N PRO A 686 34.65 -27.22 -56.80
CA PRO A 686 33.58 -26.56 -57.53
C PRO A 686 32.19 -27.12 -57.12
N PRO A 687 31.11 -26.38 -57.41
CA PRO A 687 29.98 -26.22 -56.51
C PRO A 687 28.80 -27.16 -56.82
N PRO A 688 27.84 -27.35 -55.89
CA PRO A 688 26.54 -27.88 -56.25
C PRO A 688 25.58 -26.76 -56.67
N LYS A 689 24.90 -27.00 -57.79
CA LYS A 689 23.76 -26.22 -58.28
C LYS A 689 22.48 -26.67 -57.59
N THR A 690 21.76 -25.68 -57.05
CA THR A 690 20.29 -25.46 -57.04
C THR A 690 19.34 -26.64 -56.82
N LEU A 691 18.50 -26.52 -55.78
CA LEU A 691 17.05 -26.49 -55.96
C LEU A 691 16.39 -25.67 -54.84
N ASP A 692 15.50 -24.80 -55.27
CA ASP A 692 14.80 -23.75 -54.55
C ASP A 692 13.77 -24.27 -53.53
N GLU A 693 13.56 -23.53 -52.43
CA GLU A 693 12.24 -22.94 -52.09
C GLU A 693 12.32 -22.01 -50.86
N GLU A 694 11.95 -20.76 -51.13
CA GLU A 694 11.15 -19.80 -50.35
C GLU A 694 11.68 -19.12 -49.05
N THR A 695 12.25 -17.94 -49.29
CA THR A 695 11.83 -16.60 -48.80
C THR A 695 11.46 -16.38 -47.33
N SER A 696 12.29 -15.62 -46.61
CA SER A 696 11.94 -14.28 -46.05
C SER A 696 13.15 -13.66 -45.32
N THR A 697 13.68 -12.58 -45.88
CA THR A 697 14.72 -11.70 -45.32
C THR A 697 14.14 -10.75 -44.26
N PRO A 698 14.98 -10.18 -43.36
CA PRO A 698 15.45 -8.83 -43.61
C PRO A 698 16.96 -8.62 -43.43
N GLU A 699 17.49 -7.70 -44.23
CA GLU A 699 18.88 -7.22 -44.30
C GLU A 699 19.36 -6.43 -43.07
N PRO A 700 20.70 -6.35 -42.87
CA PRO A 700 21.37 -5.55 -41.85
C PRO A 700 21.89 -4.20 -42.39
N LEU A 701 22.18 -3.25 -41.50
CA LEU A 701 23.00 -2.07 -41.80
C LEU A 701 24.08 -1.85 -40.72
N PRO A 702 25.18 -1.13 -41.08
CA PRO A 702 26.52 -1.43 -40.60
C PRO A 702 27.10 -0.37 -39.66
N SER A 703 28.21 -0.73 -39.04
CA SER A 703 29.13 0.15 -38.31
C SER A 703 29.78 1.22 -39.21
N PRO A 704 30.32 2.28 -38.59
CA PRO A 704 31.72 2.60 -38.88
C PRO A 704 32.53 3.03 -37.64
N SER A 705 33.85 2.88 -37.75
CA SER A 705 34.90 3.28 -36.79
C SER A 705 35.50 4.67 -37.15
N PRO A 706 36.68 5.11 -36.64
CA PRO A 706 36.81 6.16 -35.60
C PRO A 706 37.72 7.36 -36.00
N ALA A 707 37.80 8.41 -35.18
CA ALA A 707 38.92 9.40 -35.25
C ALA A 707 39.15 10.22 -33.97
N TYR A 708 40.37 10.06 -33.41
CA TYR A 708 41.34 11.03 -32.85
C TYR A 708 40.97 12.34 -32.09
N ALA A 709 41.42 12.36 -30.81
CA ALA A 709 42.32 13.32 -30.12
C ALA A 709 41.92 14.76 -29.77
N LYS A 710 42.01 15.12 -28.47
CA LYS A 710 43.14 15.83 -27.82
C LYS A 710 42.88 16.17 -26.33
N GLU A 711 43.94 16.11 -25.54
CA GLU A 711 44.07 16.56 -24.14
C GLU A 711 44.05 18.09 -24.02
N GLU A 712 43.58 18.62 -22.87
CA GLU A 712 44.43 19.47 -22.01
C GLU A 712 43.82 19.72 -20.62
N THR A 713 44.73 19.83 -19.66
CA THR A 713 44.66 19.98 -18.21
C THR A 713 44.12 21.32 -17.70
N THR A 714 43.47 21.35 -16.53
CA THR A 714 43.96 21.97 -15.25
C THR A 714 42.89 22.03 -14.15
N ARG A 715 43.31 21.75 -12.91
CA ARG A 715 42.56 21.83 -11.64
C ARG A 715 42.59 23.28 -11.04
N PRO A 716 42.25 23.51 -9.75
CA PRO A 716 40.91 23.62 -9.14
C PRO A 716 40.78 24.91 -8.27
N ARG A 717 39.57 25.41 -7.92
CA ARG A 717 39.40 26.27 -6.72
C ARG A 717 37.99 26.19 -6.11
N LEU A 718 37.94 25.76 -4.85
CA LEU A 718 36.92 26.11 -3.84
C LEU A 718 37.09 27.60 -3.43
N PRO A 719 36.05 28.25 -2.87
CA PRO A 719 35.93 28.39 -1.40
C PRO A 719 34.47 28.21 -0.90
N ILE A 720 34.20 27.53 0.22
CA ILE A 720 34.19 27.96 1.64
C ILE A 720 33.44 29.29 1.91
N SER A 721 32.31 29.23 2.64
CA SER A 721 32.08 29.89 3.97
C SER A 721 30.69 30.54 4.19
N LYS A 722 29.95 29.95 5.14
CA LYS A 722 29.30 30.54 6.35
C LYS A 722 28.23 31.66 6.28
N ARG A 723 27.14 31.33 7.00
CA ARG A 723 26.42 32.07 8.07
C ARG A 723 25.68 33.37 7.73
N GLY A 724 24.45 33.44 8.24
CA GLY A 724 23.93 34.66 8.87
C GLY A 724 22.42 34.77 8.87
N LEU A 725 21.80 34.64 10.05
CA LEU A 725 20.47 35.16 10.36
C LEU A 725 20.36 36.65 10.03
N GLU A 726 19.19 37.12 9.60
CA GLU A 726 18.50 38.24 10.27
C GLU A 726 17.04 38.42 9.81
N LYS A 727 16.20 38.80 10.79
CA LYS A 727 14.80 39.22 10.69
C LYS A 727 14.69 40.61 10.05
N ARG A 728 13.62 40.87 9.27
CA ARG A 728 12.54 41.84 9.58
C ARG A 728 11.58 42.07 8.39
N ASP A 729 10.30 41.95 8.72
CA ASP A 729 9.14 42.79 8.39
C ASP A 729 8.87 43.37 6.99
N SER A 730 7.58 43.19 6.65
CA SER A 730 6.69 44.02 5.82
C SER A 730 6.79 43.89 4.30
N GLU A 731 5.71 43.38 3.69
CA GLU A 731 4.84 44.18 2.83
C GLU A 731 3.51 43.47 2.55
N LYS A 732 2.42 44.20 2.83
CA LYS A 732 1.05 43.90 2.45
C LYS A 732 0.92 43.99 0.92
N ARG A 733 0.26 43.04 0.27
CA ARG A 733 -0.40 43.26 -1.02
C ARG A 733 -1.77 42.60 -1.06
N GLU A 734 -2.76 43.46 -1.11
CA GLU A 734 -4.17 43.20 -1.41
C GLU A 734 -4.31 42.60 -2.82
N TRP A 735 -5.11 41.54 -2.94
CA TRP A 735 -5.63 41.03 -4.20
C TRP A 735 -7.14 40.80 -3.99
N GLU A 736 -7.95 41.73 -4.51
CA GLU A 736 -9.39 41.56 -4.70
C GLU A 736 -9.65 40.71 -5.96
N PRO A 737 -10.63 39.80 -5.96
CA PRO A 737 -11.20 39.26 -7.18
C PRO A 737 -12.59 39.86 -7.48
N ASP A 738 -12.69 40.41 -8.69
CA ASP A 738 -13.93 40.80 -9.37
C ASP A 738 -14.89 39.59 -9.50
N PHE A 739 -16.15 39.75 -9.06
CA PHE A 739 -17.21 38.80 -9.35
C PHE A 739 -18.39 39.50 -10.05
N ILE A 740 -18.55 39.17 -11.33
CA ILE A 740 -19.64 39.60 -12.21
C ILE A 740 -20.89 38.77 -11.90
N ALA A 741 -21.98 39.43 -11.50
CA ALA A 741 -23.28 38.81 -11.34
C ALA A 741 -23.98 38.71 -12.71
N ASN A 742 -24.27 37.48 -13.16
CA ASN A 742 -25.20 37.22 -14.24
C ASN A 742 -26.56 36.80 -13.67
N GLU A 743 -27.57 37.63 -13.90
CA GLU A 743 -28.98 37.29 -13.79
C GLU A 743 -29.44 36.55 -15.07
N ALA A 744 -30.04 35.36 -14.93
CA ALA A 744 -31.06 34.88 -15.86
C ALA A 744 -31.85 33.70 -15.27
N THR A 745 -33.16 33.91 -15.23
CA THR A 745 -34.28 33.09 -14.76
C THR A 745 -34.62 31.93 -15.72
N LEU A 746 -35.19 30.85 -15.17
CA LEU A 746 -36.39 30.08 -15.61
C LEU A 746 -36.21 28.56 -15.47
N VAL A 747 -36.96 27.93 -14.56
CA VAL A 747 -37.40 26.54 -14.74
C VAL A 747 -38.87 26.41 -14.34
N ASP A 748 -39.59 25.87 -15.31
CA ASP A 748 -41.01 25.57 -15.43
C ASP A 748 -41.36 24.28 -14.66
N PHE A 749 -42.55 24.18 -14.07
CA PHE A 749 -43.07 22.93 -13.52
C PHE A 749 -44.51 22.70 -14.02
N SER A 750 -44.63 21.97 -15.11
CA SER A 750 -45.83 21.20 -15.47
C SER A 750 -45.74 19.81 -14.84
N GLY A 751 -46.81 19.37 -14.17
CA GLY A 751 -46.87 18.14 -13.38
C GLY A 751 -47.33 16.87 -14.12
N GLN A 752 -48.03 16.03 -13.33
CA GLN A 752 -48.67 14.73 -13.60
C GLN A 752 -47.78 13.50 -13.39
N ASP A 753 -48.23 12.37 -12.82
CA ASP A 753 -49.47 11.92 -12.14
C ASP A 753 -49.13 10.53 -11.55
N ALA A 754 -49.53 10.23 -10.31
CA ALA A 754 -49.94 8.93 -9.76
C ALA A 754 -50.14 9.03 -8.24
#